data_AF-A0ABD2JVE4-F1
#
_entry.id   AF-A0ABD2JVE4-F1
#
_cell.length_a   1.000
_cell.length_b   1.000
_cell.length_c   1.000
_cell.angle_alpha   90.00
_cell.angle_beta   90.00
_cell.angle_gamma   90.00
#
_symmetry.space_group_name_H-M   'P 1'
#
loop_
_entity.id
_entity.type
_entity.pdbx_description
1 polymer ?
#
loop_
_entity_poly.entity_id
_entity_poly.type
_entity_poly.pdbx_seq_one_letter_code
_entity_poly.pdbx_strand_id
1 'polypeptide(L)'
;MQNDFVTNLHQNGFAFLADYAALWLLELDMLPMYNKQQQQEMKLFISQSCSCTMEAWFVQPSGSVGPSLQKMPSDGSALYPPKLTDKIFPINLTNNGEQKQIIKIKGLTDANIRSILVELLSAKKGSETKTEARFIIGTNSDLEVTLPRLPKSIRSKGVRLANGIYVLNLDIVLTKRCYVLRMNGTQMGRPICSLEGNLPLEEISGIKVHGQMLLLGDPQVKQYDDEIKLIKNEPPQKRFDWWALPKGSEPLDCARLFANDEEYIYKMIKRRIRREEDPAENELDMSCTAIQSRNRFWHGAKEDEQGKKDEKEHANYPMAQIRTVYKDYVVVELEFAATFSPLNWYCFVVDAASPALFKRRVRALAKCFPNVIMGDERPMRSDGEGMMEAVLDCFERLDTPKRKWKYVTLLQNHDTAIKTRVQMAQIFAWMDGANDVEVVVPPRGRVHKIKALDWSFEALNLFKNATRNSAVAASASAHGFPAYLELAKGGFHASLTRAMVQFIRLQLNLTEFVRRMNLIGYGRDEIMLITLHSADQLNAPGGFTQTCFRQKNGRDTRFLTREALWAPHTFCPSYKWRHSVCIFGVEDLAPLAKFPHLFFNKFWPAFDFGALLCVYERLFNMTHLHTCGEQLDKMAPVVNKSFVQQLPNVRFQQFKKEILCERSKVQSISDDQLTFNETMSFKCDGE
;
A
#
# COMPACT_ATOMS: atom_id res chain seq x y z
N MET A 1 -15.94 -12.00 65.36
CA MET A 1 -14.81 -11.15 64.95
C MET A 1 -14.47 -11.56 63.51
N GLN A 2 -14.73 -10.82 62.44
CA GLN A 2 -15.27 -9.47 62.22
C GLN A 2 -15.82 -9.43 60.76
N ASN A 3 -17.07 -8.99 60.59
CA ASN A 3 -17.77 -8.31 59.47
C ASN A 3 -17.88 -8.87 58.02
N ASP A 4 -19.11 -9.26 57.67
CA ASP A 4 -20.01 -8.84 56.55
C ASP A 4 -19.49 -8.09 55.31
N PHE A 5 -19.88 -8.52 54.09
CA PHE A 5 -21.02 -7.93 53.33
C PHE A 5 -21.31 -8.66 52.00
N VAL A 6 -22.59 -8.76 51.67
CA VAL A 6 -23.22 -9.30 50.46
C VAL A 6 -23.04 -8.35 49.26
N THR A 7 -22.84 -8.87 48.03
CA THR A 7 -23.53 -8.34 46.82
C THR A 7 -23.55 -9.34 45.65
N ASN A 8 -24.76 -9.57 45.13
CA ASN A 8 -25.06 -10.11 43.82
C ASN A 8 -24.30 -9.39 42.69
N LEU A 9 -23.82 -10.14 41.70
CA LEU A 9 -23.63 -9.65 40.33
C LEU A 9 -24.18 -10.69 39.34
N HIS A 10 -25.43 -10.44 38.93
CA HIS A 10 -26.00 -10.95 37.70
C HIS A 10 -25.29 -10.33 36.48
N GLN A 11 -25.28 -11.07 35.37
CA GLN A 11 -24.93 -10.65 34.00
C GLN A 11 -23.45 -10.39 33.71
N ASN A 12 -22.74 -11.45 33.33
CA ASN A 12 -21.88 -11.46 32.13
C ASN A 12 -21.57 -12.92 31.77
N GLY A 13 -21.88 -13.30 30.53
CA GLY A 13 -21.65 -14.66 30.03
C GLY A 13 -20.15 -14.97 29.95
N PHE A 14 -19.66 -15.77 30.90
CA PHE A 14 -18.37 -16.43 30.80
C PHE A 14 -18.59 -17.85 30.26
N ALA A 15 -17.92 -18.20 29.18
CA ALA A 15 -17.94 -19.54 28.60
C ALA A 15 -17.10 -20.50 29.45
N PHE A 16 -17.63 -21.70 29.70
CA PHE A 16 -16.97 -22.77 30.47
C PHE A 16 -15.79 -23.36 29.67
N LEU A 17 -14.69 -23.68 30.37
CA LEU A 17 -13.43 -24.24 29.83
C LEU A 17 -13.55 -25.63 29.17
N ALA A 18 -14.73 -26.23 29.13
CA ALA A 18 -14.93 -27.61 28.66
C ALA A 18 -14.76 -27.79 27.14
N ASP A 19 -14.69 -26.70 26.36
CA ASP A 19 -14.61 -26.74 24.89
C ASP A 19 -13.22 -26.37 24.32
N TYR A 20 -12.18 -26.27 25.16
CA TYR A 20 -10.83 -25.84 24.71
C TYR A 20 -9.77 -26.89 25.03
N ALA A 21 -8.97 -27.26 24.03
CA ALA A 21 -7.69 -27.93 24.25
C ALA A 21 -6.64 -26.84 24.56
N ALA A 22 -6.15 -26.79 25.79
CA ALA A 22 -5.09 -25.87 26.21
C ALA A 22 -3.74 -26.61 26.17
N LEU A 23 -2.74 -26.00 25.54
CA LEU A 23 -1.36 -26.46 25.58
C LEU A 23 -0.65 -25.69 26.69
N TRP A 24 -0.34 -26.36 27.80
CA TRP A 24 0.46 -25.76 28.88
C TRP A 24 1.95 -25.94 28.57
N LEU A 25 2.60 -24.85 28.16
CA LEU A 25 4.05 -24.73 28.18
C LEU A 25 4.37 -23.72 29.27
N LEU A 26 5.22 -24.10 30.23
CA LEU A 26 5.60 -23.26 31.38
C LEU A 26 5.92 -21.83 30.89
N GLU A 27 5.07 -20.89 31.31
CA GLU A 27 5.11 -19.43 31.08
C GLU A 27 4.49 -18.86 29.78
N LEU A 28 3.78 -19.64 28.94
CA LEU A 28 3.00 -19.09 27.82
C LEU A 28 1.66 -19.84 27.64
N ASP A 29 0.57 -19.18 28.04
CA ASP A 29 -0.79 -19.68 27.79
C ASP A 29 -1.21 -19.34 26.34
N MET A 30 -1.31 -20.36 25.48
CA MET A 30 -1.97 -20.22 24.17
C MET A 30 -3.28 -21.00 24.15
N LEU A 31 -4.38 -20.29 23.91
CA LEU A 31 -5.71 -20.86 23.72
C LEU A 31 -6.11 -20.80 22.23
N PRO A 32 -5.95 -21.88 21.44
CA PRO A 32 -6.58 -21.95 20.13
C PRO A 32 -8.10 -22.15 20.27
N MET A 33 -8.90 -21.31 19.60
CA MET A 33 -10.35 -21.49 19.53
C MET A 33 -10.70 -22.75 18.71
N TYR A 34 -11.36 -23.72 19.34
CA TYR A 34 -11.86 -24.92 18.68
C TYR A 34 -13.28 -24.69 18.13
N ASN A 35 -13.50 -24.96 16.84
CA ASN A 35 -14.83 -25.00 16.25
C ASN A 35 -15.20 -26.46 15.93
N LYS A 36 -16.23 -26.99 16.59
CA LYS A 36 -16.69 -28.40 16.52
C LYS A 36 -17.00 -28.93 15.11
N GLN A 37 -17.13 -28.08 14.10
CA GLN A 37 -17.47 -28.48 12.71
C GLN A 37 -16.28 -28.66 11.77
N GLN A 38 -15.04 -28.37 12.20
CA GLN A 38 -13.85 -28.62 11.40
C GLN A 38 -12.88 -29.51 12.17
N GLN A 39 -12.61 -30.72 11.69
CA GLN A 39 -11.45 -31.49 12.11
C GLN A 39 -10.20 -30.74 11.66
N GLN A 40 -9.64 -29.88 12.51
CA GLN A 40 -8.34 -29.27 12.29
C GLN A 40 -7.25 -30.13 12.94
N GLU A 41 -6.31 -30.59 12.12
CA GLU A 41 -5.14 -31.35 12.56
C GLU A 41 -4.10 -30.37 13.13
N MET A 42 -3.94 -30.33 14.47
CA MET A 42 -2.86 -29.56 15.10
C MET A 42 -1.55 -30.35 15.01
N LYS A 43 -0.56 -29.80 14.29
CA LYS A 43 0.80 -30.35 14.22
C LYS A 43 1.75 -29.51 15.08
N LEU A 44 2.19 -30.06 16.20
CA LEU A 44 3.15 -29.46 17.10
C LEU A 44 4.57 -29.92 16.72
N PHE A 45 5.49 -28.98 16.52
CA PHE A 45 6.90 -29.29 16.22
C PHE A 45 7.74 -28.81 17.40
N ILE A 46 8.43 -29.74 18.08
CA ILE A 46 9.26 -29.46 19.26
C ILE A 46 10.72 -29.72 18.91
N SER A 47 11.60 -28.75 19.21
CA SER A 47 13.05 -28.90 19.10
C SER A 47 13.61 -29.34 20.45
N GLN A 48 14.05 -30.60 20.57
CA GLN A 48 14.76 -31.07 21.77
C GLN A 48 16.23 -30.60 21.73
N SER A 49 16.54 -29.51 22.43
CA SER A 49 17.93 -29.16 22.78
C SER A 49 18.30 -29.57 24.22
N CYS A 50 17.40 -30.23 24.96
CA CYS A 50 17.63 -30.72 26.31
C CYS A 50 16.94 -32.08 26.53
N SER A 51 17.51 -32.91 27.41
CA SER A 51 16.89 -34.16 27.88
C SER A 51 15.72 -33.85 28.81
N CYS A 52 14.54 -33.60 28.25
CA CYS A 52 13.31 -33.47 29.02
C CYS A 52 12.37 -34.62 28.63
N THR A 53 11.87 -35.34 29.62
CA THR A 53 10.73 -36.24 29.45
C THR A 53 9.45 -35.41 29.43
N MET A 54 8.63 -35.60 28.40
CA MET A 54 7.29 -35.03 28.31
C MET A 54 6.26 -36.13 28.55
N GLU A 55 5.33 -35.89 29.47
CA GLU A 55 4.16 -36.74 29.66
C GLU A 55 2.92 -35.98 29.18
N ALA A 56 2.15 -36.58 28.29
CA ALA A 56 0.85 -36.05 27.89
C ALA A 56 -0.22 -36.67 28.81
N TRP A 57 -0.85 -35.84 29.63
CA TRP A 57 -1.95 -36.26 30.50
C TRP A 57 -3.29 -35.81 29.90
N PHE A 58 -4.22 -36.75 29.73
CA PHE A 58 -5.62 -36.40 29.54
C PHE A 58 -6.28 -36.37 30.92
N VAL A 59 -6.63 -35.19 31.42
CA VAL A 59 -7.40 -35.08 32.66
C VAL A 59 -8.88 -35.22 32.30
N GLN A 60 -9.50 -36.36 32.64
CA GLN A 60 -10.96 -36.43 32.68
C GLN A 60 -11.48 -35.65 33.90
N PRO A 61 -12.50 -34.78 33.74
CA PRO A 61 -13.22 -34.23 34.88
C PRO A 61 -13.80 -35.38 35.72
N SER A 62 -13.71 -35.28 37.04
CA SER A 62 -14.02 -36.33 38.03
C SER A 62 -15.51 -36.73 38.16
N GLY A 63 -16.29 -36.69 37.08
CA GLY A 63 -17.71 -37.02 37.11
C GLY A 63 -18.32 -37.59 35.81
N SER A 64 -17.54 -37.86 34.75
CA SER A 64 -18.09 -38.31 33.47
C SER A 64 -17.72 -39.76 33.14
N VAL A 65 -18.71 -40.66 33.20
CA VAL A 65 -18.66 -42.03 32.68
C VAL A 65 -18.89 -41.98 31.17
N GLY A 66 -17.84 -42.23 30.37
CA GLY A 66 -17.86 -42.26 28.91
C GLY A 66 -16.69 -43.11 28.37
N PRO A 67 -16.81 -43.69 27.15
CA PRO A 67 -16.34 -45.04 26.84
C PRO A 67 -14.81 -45.21 26.80
N SER A 68 -14.40 -46.44 27.09
CA SER A 68 -13.03 -46.96 27.25
C SER A 68 -11.99 -46.38 26.28
N LEU A 69 -10.81 -46.06 26.84
CA LEU A 69 -9.60 -45.64 26.13
C LEU A 69 -9.42 -46.38 24.78
N GLN A 70 -9.51 -45.65 23.68
CA GLN A 70 -8.79 -46.04 22.47
C GLN A 70 -7.29 -45.81 22.70
N LYS A 71 -6.49 -46.79 22.28
CA LYS A 71 -5.03 -46.90 22.41
C LYS A 71 -4.31 -45.55 22.42
N MET A 72 -3.41 -45.38 23.39
CA MET A 72 -2.34 -44.40 23.32
C MET A 72 -1.63 -44.49 21.95
N PRO A 73 -1.39 -43.36 21.26
CA PRO A 73 -0.51 -43.37 20.10
C PRO A 73 0.87 -43.87 20.53
N SER A 74 1.43 -44.83 19.80
CA SER A 74 2.80 -45.30 20.03
C SER A 74 3.79 -44.18 19.66
N ASP A 75 4.79 -44.00 20.52
CA ASP A 75 5.88 -43.05 20.32
C ASP A 75 6.59 -43.22 18.97
N GLY A 76 6.93 -42.10 18.33
CA GLY A 76 7.91 -42.04 17.24
C GLY A 76 7.35 -42.23 15.82
N SER A 77 6.80 -41.17 15.23
CA SER A 77 6.71 -41.10 13.76
C SER A 77 8.11 -40.91 13.17
N ALA A 78 8.70 -41.99 12.68
CA ALA A 78 9.96 -42.01 11.93
C ALA A 78 9.85 -41.36 10.53
N LEU A 79 8.74 -40.71 10.19
CA LEU A 79 8.47 -40.23 8.82
C LEU A 79 9.16 -38.91 8.46
N TYR A 80 9.56 -38.08 9.43
CA TYR A 80 10.23 -36.79 9.15
C TYR A 80 11.24 -36.40 10.23
N PRO A 81 12.46 -36.96 10.23
CA PRO A 81 13.49 -36.54 11.16
C PRO A 81 13.87 -35.06 10.91
N PRO A 82 14.01 -34.22 11.96
CA PRO A 82 14.48 -32.85 11.80
C PRO A 82 15.85 -32.84 11.12
N LYS A 83 15.96 -32.14 10.00
CA LYS A 83 17.21 -32.06 9.24
C LYS A 83 18.09 -30.96 9.83
N LEU A 84 19.04 -31.37 10.65
CA LEU A 84 20.07 -30.49 11.22
C LEU A 84 20.81 -29.75 10.10
N THR A 85 21.05 -28.46 10.32
CA THR A 85 22.00 -27.66 9.54
C THR A 85 23.41 -28.23 9.68
N ASP A 86 24.37 -27.72 8.90
CA ASP A 86 25.78 -28.08 8.99
C ASP A 86 26.17 -29.44 8.38
N LYS A 87 25.27 -30.06 7.60
CA LYS A 87 25.56 -31.23 6.74
C LYS A 87 25.64 -30.82 5.27
N ILE A 88 26.37 -31.62 4.48
CA ILE A 88 26.43 -31.46 3.02
C ILE A 88 25.23 -32.17 2.40
N PHE A 89 24.40 -31.42 1.69
CA PHE A 89 23.27 -31.94 0.91
C PHE A 89 23.71 -32.13 -0.54
N PRO A 90 23.57 -33.34 -1.11
CA PRO A 90 23.87 -33.54 -2.52
C PRO A 90 22.86 -32.80 -3.40
N ILE A 91 23.35 -32.12 -4.43
CA ILE A 91 22.51 -31.46 -5.44
C ILE A 91 22.99 -31.86 -6.84
N ASN A 92 22.05 -32.00 -7.76
CA ASN A 92 22.35 -32.39 -9.14
C ASN A 92 21.91 -31.26 -10.08
N LEU A 93 22.88 -30.58 -10.69
CA LEU A 93 22.65 -29.51 -11.64
C LEU A 93 22.76 -30.06 -13.08
N THR A 94 21.84 -29.67 -13.95
CA THR A 94 21.75 -30.20 -15.33
C THR A 94 22.72 -29.52 -16.30
N ASN A 95 23.24 -30.29 -17.27
CA ASN A 95 24.42 -30.02 -18.08
C ASN A 95 24.24 -29.08 -19.31
N ASN A 96 23.18 -28.28 -19.39
CA ASN A 96 22.89 -27.58 -20.65
C ASN A 96 23.35 -26.13 -20.75
N GLY A 97 23.81 -25.47 -19.68
CA GLY A 97 24.39 -24.12 -19.74
C GLY A 97 23.52 -22.98 -20.31
N GLU A 98 22.38 -23.28 -20.92
CA GLU A 98 21.41 -22.37 -21.53
C GLU A 98 20.16 -22.19 -20.65
N GLN A 99 19.82 -23.19 -19.82
CA GLN A 99 18.65 -23.15 -18.94
C GLN A 99 18.99 -22.67 -17.53
N LYS A 100 18.17 -21.74 -17.00
CA LYS A 100 18.27 -21.23 -15.63
C LYS A 100 17.82 -22.33 -14.65
N GLN A 101 18.59 -22.54 -13.58
CA GLN A 101 18.27 -23.49 -12.51
C GLN A 101 18.11 -22.74 -11.19
N ILE A 102 17.29 -23.27 -10.27
CA ILE A 102 17.04 -22.66 -8.95
C ILE A 102 17.30 -23.71 -7.87
N ILE A 103 18.19 -23.40 -6.93
CA ILE A 103 18.31 -24.16 -5.68
C ILE A 103 17.40 -23.52 -4.64
N LYS A 104 16.42 -24.28 -4.13
CA LYS A 104 15.46 -23.83 -3.11
C LYS A 104 15.79 -24.40 -1.75
N ILE A 105 15.91 -23.53 -0.76
CA ILE A 105 16.15 -23.87 0.65
C ILE A 105 14.96 -23.34 1.45
N LYS A 106 14.33 -24.20 2.24
CA LYS A 106 13.22 -23.83 3.13
C LYS A 106 13.58 -24.16 4.56
N GLY A 107 13.41 -23.21 5.46
CA GLY A 107 13.64 -23.43 6.88
C GLY A 107 12.77 -22.54 7.77
N LEU A 108 12.70 -22.90 9.04
CA LEU A 108 12.17 -22.07 10.11
C LEU A 108 13.31 -21.40 10.85
N THR A 109 13.13 -20.14 11.22
CA THR A 109 14.11 -19.33 11.95
C THR A 109 13.44 -18.73 13.19
N ASP A 110 14.22 -18.34 14.18
CA ASP A 110 13.70 -17.68 15.38
C ASP A 110 13.96 -16.16 15.38
N ALA A 111 13.44 -15.45 16.38
CA ALA A 111 13.60 -14.02 16.53
C ALA A 111 15.06 -13.58 16.81
N ASN A 112 15.94 -14.50 17.18
CA ASN A 112 17.34 -14.27 17.57
C ASN A 112 18.34 -14.55 16.44
N ILE A 113 17.86 -14.86 15.23
CA ILE A 113 18.71 -15.15 14.08
C ILE A 113 19.75 -14.04 13.83
N ARG A 114 21.03 -14.42 13.77
CA ARG A 114 22.14 -13.48 13.51
C ARG A 114 22.61 -13.49 12.06
N SER A 115 22.79 -14.68 11.51
CA SER A 115 23.24 -14.85 10.14
C SER A 115 22.91 -16.22 9.58
N ILE A 116 22.90 -16.29 8.26
CA ILE A 116 22.80 -17.51 7.47
C ILE A 116 24.02 -17.56 6.56
N LEU A 117 24.64 -18.73 6.50
CA LEU A 117 25.77 -19.03 5.62
C LEU A 117 25.35 -20.17 4.69
N VAL A 118 25.55 -19.98 3.39
CA VAL A 118 25.33 -21.02 2.38
C VAL A 118 26.58 -21.19 1.54
N GLU A 119 27.04 -22.43 1.40
CA GLU A 119 28.21 -22.79 0.61
C GLU A 119 27.82 -23.77 -0.51
N LEU A 120 28.17 -23.45 -1.74
CA LEU A 120 28.10 -24.36 -2.87
C LEU A 120 29.44 -25.08 -3.01
N LEU A 121 29.41 -26.40 -3.05
CA LEU A 121 30.59 -27.28 -2.97
C LEU A 121 30.73 -28.10 -4.25
N SER A 122 31.98 -28.24 -4.71
CA SER A 122 32.38 -29.15 -5.78
C SER A 122 33.15 -30.35 -5.22
N ALA A 123 32.95 -31.51 -5.82
CA ALA A 123 33.69 -32.73 -5.50
C ALA A 123 34.88 -32.89 -6.45
N LYS A 124 36.11 -32.75 -5.96
CA LYS A 124 37.29 -33.15 -6.74
C LYS A 124 37.41 -34.69 -6.74
N LYS A 125 37.86 -35.26 -7.87
CA LYS A 125 38.38 -36.64 -7.90
C LYS A 125 39.57 -36.73 -6.94
N GLY A 126 39.35 -37.23 -5.71
CA GLY A 126 40.36 -37.35 -4.65
C GLY A 126 40.11 -36.45 -3.43
N SER A 127 39.16 -36.89 -2.59
CA SER A 127 38.88 -36.56 -1.17
C SER A 127 38.72 -35.13 -0.62
N GLU A 128 39.02 -34.02 -1.31
CA GLU A 128 38.73 -32.67 -0.77
C GLU A 128 37.55 -31.97 -1.48
N THR A 129 36.54 -31.56 -0.70
CA THR A 129 35.43 -30.72 -1.18
C THR A 129 35.88 -29.27 -1.26
N LYS A 130 35.65 -28.62 -2.41
CA LYS A 130 36.06 -27.22 -2.65
C LYS A 130 34.83 -26.33 -2.67
N THR A 131 34.87 -25.21 -1.94
CA THR A 131 33.79 -24.20 -1.98
C THR A 131 33.89 -23.41 -3.28
N GLU A 132 32.86 -23.42 -4.12
CA GLU A 132 32.78 -22.65 -5.38
C GLU A 132 32.08 -21.29 -5.21
N ALA A 133 31.16 -21.19 -4.25
CA ALA A 133 30.54 -19.93 -3.86
C ALA A 133 30.14 -19.97 -2.39
N ARG A 134 30.31 -18.85 -1.70
CA ARG A 134 29.91 -18.66 -0.31
C ARG A 134 29.06 -17.41 -0.19
N PHE A 135 27.89 -17.54 0.42
CA PHE A 135 26.94 -16.46 0.67
C PHE A 135 26.73 -16.30 2.18
N ILE A 136 27.01 -15.12 2.73
CA ILE A 136 26.77 -14.78 4.14
C ILE A 136 25.75 -13.66 4.19
N ILE A 137 24.62 -13.92 4.85
CA ILE A 137 23.54 -12.93 5.02
C ILE A 137 23.38 -12.70 6.51
N GLY A 138 23.65 -11.49 7.00
CA GLY A 138 23.48 -11.13 8.41
C GLY A 138 22.28 -10.24 8.64
N THR A 139 21.78 -10.19 9.89
CA THR A 139 20.79 -9.19 10.32
C THR A 139 21.43 -7.81 10.51
N ASN A 140 22.66 -7.78 11.03
CA ASN A 140 23.41 -6.54 11.30
C ASN A 140 24.58 -6.29 10.34
N SER A 141 24.83 -7.19 9.39
CA SER A 141 25.89 -7.06 8.39
C SER A 141 25.31 -7.19 6.98
N ASP A 142 25.84 -6.41 6.05
CA ASP A 142 25.46 -6.47 4.64
C ASP A 142 25.76 -7.85 4.04
N LEU A 143 24.98 -8.28 3.05
CA LEU A 143 25.19 -9.50 2.28
C LEU A 143 26.63 -9.52 1.73
N GLU A 144 27.38 -10.55 2.12
CA GLU A 144 28.74 -10.80 1.69
C GLU A 144 28.80 -12.07 0.84
N VAL A 145 29.41 -11.96 -0.34
CA VAL A 145 29.57 -13.07 -1.28
C VAL A 145 31.03 -13.26 -1.62
N THR A 146 31.52 -14.47 -1.37
CA THR A 146 32.90 -14.85 -1.65
C THR A 146 32.92 -15.87 -2.77
N LEU A 147 33.61 -15.53 -3.85
CA LEU A 147 33.90 -16.43 -4.97
C LEU A 147 35.41 -16.68 -4.98
N PRO A 148 35.90 -17.93 -4.95
CA PRO A 148 37.34 -18.23 -4.89
C PRO A 148 38.16 -17.66 -6.06
N ARG A 149 37.51 -17.37 -7.20
CA ARG A 149 38.13 -16.78 -8.39
C ARG A 149 38.29 -15.26 -8.29
N LEU A 150 37.77 -14.61 -7.25
CA LEU A 150 37.87 -13.17 -7.06
C LEU A 150 38.77 -12.80 -5.87
N PRO A 151 39.64 -11.78 -6.00
CA PRO A 151 40.59 -11.41 -4.95
C PRO A 151 39.93 -10.71 -3.73
N LYS A 152 38.66 -10.26 -3.84
CA LYS A 152 37.92 -9.62 -2.74
C LYS A 152 36.47 -10.10 -2.71
N SER A 153 35.90 -10.22 -1.51
CA SER A 153 34.48 -10.50 -1.33
C SER A 153 33.61 -9.33 -1.81
N ILE A 154 32.46 -9.65 -2.40
CA ILE A 154 31.49 -8.68 -2.91
C ILE A 154 30.50 -8.39 -1.78
N ARG A 155 30.37 -7.10 -1.41
CA ARG A 155 29.39 -6.66 -0.40
C ARG A 155 28.27 -5.86 -1.05
N SER A 156 27.03 -6.26 -0.78
CA SER A 156 25.83 -5.53 -1.24
C SER A 156 25.32 -4.62 -0.12
N LYS A 157 25.69 -3.33 -0.16
CA LYS A 157 25.32 -2.35 0.88
C LYS A 157 23.80 -2.29 1.10
N GLY A 158 23.38 -2.42 2.36
CA GLY A 158 21.97 -2.31 2.76
C GLY A 158 21.10 -3.55 2.49
N VAL A 159 21.69 -4.66 2.02
CA VAL A 159 20.98 -5.93 1.84
C VAL A 159 21.22 -6.81 3.07
N ARG A 160 20.20 -7.04 3.90
CA ARG A 160 20.30 -7.73 5.19
C ARG A 160 19.13 -8.68 5.43
N LEU A 161 19.28 -9.64 6.34
CA LEU A 161 18.17 -10.45 6.85
C LEU A 161 17.20 -9.55 7.65
N ALA A 162 15.90 -9.70 7.44
CA ALA A 162 14.91 -9.02 8.26
C ALA A 162 14.81 -9.70 9.64
N ASN A 163 14.71 -8.90 10.71
CA ASN A 163 14.50 -9.43 12.05
C ASN A 163 13.09 -10.05 12.16
N GLY A 164 12.96 -11.16 12.89
CA GLY A 164 11.66 -11.80 13.15
C GLY A 164 11.08 -12.61 11.98
N ILE A 165 11.92 -13.08 11.04
CA ILE A 165 11.49 -14.08 10.05
C ILE A 165 11.25 -15.40 10.79
N TYR A 166 10.04 -15.96 10.71
CA TYR A 166 9.74 -17.30 11.24
C TYR A 166 9.83 -18.39 10.18
N VAL A 167 9.56 -18.03 8.91
CA VAL A 167 9.66 -18.93 7.75
C VAL A 167 10.55 -18.31 6.69
N LEU A 168 11.63 -19.00 6.34
CA LEU A 168 12.64 -18.57 5.39
C LEU A 168 12.61 -19.45 4.14
N ASN A 169 12.36 -18.82 2.98
CA ASN A 169 12.53 -19.43 1.67
C ASN A 169 13.68 -18.72 0.95
N LEU A 170 14.82 -19.39 0.79
CA LEU A 170 15.98 -18.87 0.08
C LEU A 170 16.13 -19.60 -1.25
N ASP A 171 16.07 -18.84 -2.34
CA ASP A 171 16.29 -19.32 -3.69
C ASP A 171 17.65 -18.80 -4.20
N ILE A 172 18.49 -19.71 -4.71
CA ILE A 172 19.72 -19.38 -5.42
C ILE A 172 19.49 -19.68 -6.89
N VAL A 173 19.23 -18.64 -7.68
CA VAL A 173 19.06 -18.76 -9.12
C VAL A 173 20.43 -18.78 -9.78
N LEU A 174 20.70 -19.85 -10.49
CA LEU A 174 21.92 -20.14 -11.21
C LEU A 174 21.72 -19.86 -12.69
N THR A 175 22.61 -19.03 -13.24
CA THR A 175 22.72 -18.79 -14.68
C THR A 175 24.14 -19.13 -15.13
N LYS A 176 24.36 -19.22 -16.45
CA LYS A 176 25.68 -19.52 -17.03
C LYS A 176 26.83 -18.68 -16.47
N ARG A 177 26.56 -17.44 -16.04
CA ARG A 177 27.58 -16.49 -15.56
C ARG A 177 27.30 -15.86 -14.20
N CYS A 178 26.08 -15.99 -13.66
CA CYS A 178 25.68 -15.25 -12.47
C CYS A 178 24.93 -16.10 -11.44
N TYR A 179 25.14 -15.76 -10.17
CA TYR A 179 24.30 -16.14 -9.05
C TYR A 179 23.33 -15.00 -8.73
N VAL A 180 22.06 -15.32 -8.54
CA VAL A 180 21.05 -14.37 -8.04
C VAL A 180 20.38 -14.97 -6.81
N LEU A 181 20.46 -14.26 -5.68
CA LEU A 181 19.81 -14.67 -4.44
C LEU A 181 18.41 -14.06 -4.39
N ARG A 182 17.42 -14.86 -4.01
CA ARG A 182 16.08 -14.36 -3.65
C ARG A 182 15.69 -14.91 -2.28
N MET A 183 15.13 -14.07 -1.44
CA MET A 183 14.61 -14.47 -0.13
C MET A 183 13.14 -14.12 -0.04
N ASN A 184 12.31 -15.11 0.31
CA ASN A 184 10.86 -15.02 0.34
C ASN A 184 10.29 -14.39 -0.95
N GLY A 185 10.84 -14.80 -2.10
CA GLY A 185 10.45 -14.31 -3.43
C GLY A 185 11.03 -12.95 -3.85
N THR A 186 11.77 -12.25 -2.99
CA THR A 186 12.39 -10.95 -3.30
C THR A 186 13.88 -11.10 -3.61
N GLN A 187 14.36 -10.53 -4.72
CA GLN A 187 15.79 -10.54 -5.04
C GLN A 187 16.62 -9.75 -4.02
N MET A 188 17.67 -10.40 -3.53
CA MET A 188 18.63 -9.87 -2.57
C MET A 188 19.85 -9.32 -3.32
N GLY A 189 19.96 -7.99 -3.39
CA GLY A 189 21.07 -7.31 -4.06
C GLY A 189 21.07 -7.42 -5.58
N ARG A 190 22.21 -7.11 -6.20
CA ARG A 190 22.43 -7.22 -7.66
C ARG A 190 22.88 -8.65 -8.01
N PRO A 191 22.63 -9.12 -9.25
CA PRO A 191 23.22 -10.36 -9.74
C PRO A 191 24.74 -10.37 -9.58
N ILE A 192 25.29 -11.46 -9.04
CA ILE A 192 26.73 -11.63 -8.85
C ILE A 192 27.26 -12.43 -10.03
N CYS A 193 27.95 -11.76 -10.95
CA CYS A 193 28.40 -12.34 -12.20
C CYS A 193 29.92 -12.51 -12.27
N SER A 194 30.38 -13.60 -12.87
CA SER A 194 31.78 -13.79 -13.26
C SER A 194 32.12 -12.93 -14.48
N LEU A 195 33.24 -12.19 -14.42
CA LEU A 195 33.80 -11.47 -15.56
C LEU A 195 34.70 -12.38 -16.44
N GLU A 196 35.23 -13.45 -15.85
CA GLU A 196 36.19 -14.38 -16.47
C GLU A 196 35.51 -15.72 -16.81
N GLY A 197 34.62 -15.70 -17.82
CA GLY A 197 33.99 -16.92 -18.34
C GLY A 197 32.80 -17.45 -17.51
N ASN A 198 32.38 -18.67 -17.81
CA ASN A 198 31.18 -19.28 -17.22
C ASN A 198 31.44 -19.80 -15.79
N LEU A 199 30.38 -19.85 -14.99
CA LEU A 199 30.41 -20.49 -13.67
C LEU A 199 30.55 -22.02 -13.84
N PRO A 200 31.31 -22.71 -12.97
CA PRO A 200 31.52 -24.16 -13.06
C PRO A 200 30.31 -24.91 -12.50
N LEU A 201 29.12 -24.68 -13.07
CA LEU A 201 27.87 -25.27 -12.58
C LEU A 201 27.92 -26.81 -12.62
N GLU A 202 28.68 -27.38 -13.54
CA GLU A 202 28.89 -28.84 -13.70
C GLU A 202 29.71 -29.45 -12.55
N GLU A 203 30.54 -28.65 -11.88
CA GLU A 203 31.39 -29.13 -10.79
C GLU A 203 30.66 -29.09 -9.44
N ILE A 204 29.59 -28.28 -9.32
CA ILE A 204 28.82 -28.11 -8.09
C ILE A 204 27.93 -29.34 -7.87
N SER A 205 28.25 -30.13 -6.85
CA SER A 205 27.56 -31.38 -6.51
C SER A 205 27.01 -31.40 -5.10
N GLY A 206 27.32 -30.39 -4.29
CA GLY A 206 26.84 -30.29 -2.92
C GLY A 206 26.51 -28.86 -2.50
N ILE A 207 25.63 -28.75 -1.50
CA ILE A 207 25.33 -27.49 -0.81
C ILE A 207 25.37 -27.70 0.69
N LYS A 208 25.94 -26.74 1.41
CA LYS A 208 26.01 -26.73 2.87
C LYS A 208 25.30 -25.48 3.37
N VAL A 209 24.35 -25.66 4.29
CA VAL A 209 23.58 -24.57 4.89
C VAL A 209 23.88 -24.52 6.38
N HIS A 210 24.28 -23.35 6.84
CA HIS A 210 24.73 -23.03 8.18
C HIS A 210 23.91 -21.86 8.75
N GLY A 211 23.58 -21.90 10.04
CA GLY A 211 22.91 -20.81 10.73
C GLY A 211 21.82 -21.29 11.69
N GLN A 212 21.22 -20.35 12.43
CA GLN A 212 20.14 -20.61 13.39
C GLN A 212 18.82 -20.86 12.64
N MET A 213 18.69 -22.03 12.02
CA MET A 213 17.49 -22.45 11.30
C MET A 213 17.22 -23.95 11.42
N LEU A 214 15.95 -24.33 11.28
CA LEU A 214 15.52 -25.71 11.10
C LEU A 214 15.09 -25.91 9.65
N LEU A 215 15.77 -26.78 8.89
CA LEU A 215 15.38 -27.06 7.51
C LEU A 215 14.09 -27.87 7.46
N LEU A 216 13.13 -27.38 6.67
CA LEU A 216 11.82 -28.04 6.45
C LEU A 216 11.90 -29.17 5.41
N GLY A 217 13.05 -29.32 4.75
CA GLY A 217 13.34 -30.36 3.77
C GLY A 217 14.75 -30.19 3.21
N ASP A 218 15.22 -31.17 2.43
CA ASP A 218 16.50 -31.03 1.74
C ASP A 218 16.43 -29.90 0.70
N PRO A 219 17.53 -29.17 0.45
CA PRO A 219 17.63 -28.24 -0.66
C PRO A 219 17.24 -28.90 -1.99
N GLN A 220 16.32 -28.27 -2.73
CA GLN A 220 15.76 -28.83 -3.97
C GLN A 220 16.27 -28.05 -5.18
N VAL A 221 16.73 -28.75 -6.21
CA VAL A 221 17.03 -28.13 -7.52
C VAL A 221 15.77 -28.17 -8.39
N LYS A 222 15.35 -27.02 -8.91
CA LYS A 222 14.25 -26.90 -9.87
C LYS A 222 14.72 -26.22 -11.15
N GLN A 223 14.15 -26.61 -12.29
CA GLN A 223 14.30 -25.85 -13.53
C GLN A 223 13.46 -24.58 -13.45
N TYR A 224 14.02 -23.46 -13.92
CA TYR A 224 13.31 -22.18 -13.95
C TYR A 224 12.05 -22.26 -14.83
N ASP A 225 12.12 -23.01 -15.94
CA ASP A 225 10.99 -23.22 -16.86
C ASP A 225 9.84 -23.99 -16.21
N ASP A 226 10.11 -24.86 -15.23
CA ASP A 226 9.05 -25.62 -14.54
C ASP A 226 8.27 -24.74 -13.55
N GLU A 227 8.86 -23.66 -13.04
CA GLU A 227 8.16 -22.63 -12.27
C GLU A 227 7.28 -21.77 -13.18
N ILE A 228 7.75 -21.45 -14.40
CA ILE A 228 6.91 -20.85 -15.44
C ILE A 228 5.80 -21.81 -15.89
N LYS A 229 6.03 -23.13 -15.96
CA LYS A 229 4.97 -24.11 -16.25
C LYS A 229 3.95 -24.21 -15.11
N LEU A 230 4.36 -24.09 -13.86
CA LEU A 230 3.44 -24.00 -12.71
C LEU A 230 2.58 -22.73 -12.77
N ILE A 231 3.15 -21.59 -13.20
CA ILE A 231 2.39 -20.35 -13.49
C ILE A 231 1.48 -20.52 -14.72
N LYS A 232 1.92 -21.25 -15.75
CA LYS A 232 1.14 -21.55 -16.97
C LYS A 232 0.02 -22.58 -16.74
N ASN A 233 0.13 -23.41 -15.71
CA ASN A 233 -0.82 -24.48 -15.37
C ASN A 233 -1.86 -24.03 -14.34
N GLU A 234 -1.77 -22.81 -13.80
CA GLU A 234 -2.98 -22.16 -13.33
C GLU A 234 -3.88 -21.97 -14.56
N PRO A 235 -5.13 -22.48 -14.54
CA PRO A 235 -6.03 -22.27 -15.66
C PRO A 235 -6.06 -20.77 -15.95
N PRO A 236 -5.95 -20.33 -17.22
CA PRO A 236 -6.07 -18.92 -17.53
C PRO A 236 -7.37 -18.46 -16.90
N GLN A 237 -7.30 -17.59 -15.89
CA GLN A 237 -8.49 -16.95 -15.35
C GLN A 237 -9.24 -16.44 -16.56
N LYS A 238 -10.52 -16.83 -16.70
CA LYS A 238 -11.39 -16.51 -17.85
C LYS A 238 -11.06 -15.10 -18.32
N ARG A 239 -10.36 -15.01 -19.45
CA ARG A 239 -9.80 -13.77 -19.99
C ARG A 239 -10.93 -12.76 -20.08
N PHE A 240 -10.80 -11.66 -19.36
CA PHE A 240 -11.85 -10.66 -19.32
C PHE A 240 -11.62 -9.68 -20.47
N ASP A 241 -12.52 -9.68 -21.45
CA ASP A 241 -12.54 -8.70 -22.54
C ASP A 241 -13.05 -7.34 -22.01
N TRP A 242 -12.36 -6.75 -21.01
CA TRP A 242 -12.79 -5.51 -20.34
C TRP A 242 -12.90 -4.32 -21.31
N TRP A 243 -12.16 -4.36 -22.42
CA TRP A 243 -12.32 -3.48 -23.57
C TRP A 243 -11.89 -4.22 -24.84
N ALA A 244 -12.52 -3.92 -25.98
CA ALA A 244 -11.97 -4.32 -27.26
C ALA A 244 -10.56 -3.70 -27.41
N LEU A 245 -9.54 -4.55 -27.42
CA LEU A 245 -8.18 -4.11 -27.69
C LEU A 245 -8.14 -3.41 -29.05
N PRO A 246 -7.28 -2.38 -29.23
CA PRO A 246 -7.04 -1.83 -30.56
C PRO A 246 -6.74 -2.94 -31.56
N LYS A 247 -7.31 -2.87 -32.77
CA LYS A 247 -7.17 -3.93 -33.80
C LYS A 247 -5.70 -4.29 -33.99
N GLY A 248 -5.40 -5.59 -34.03
CA GLY A 248 -4.03 -6.10 -34.19
C GLY A 248 -3.20 -6.17 -32.90
N SER A 249 -3.75 -5.80 -31.75
CA SER A 249 -3.06 -5.95 -30.46
C SER A 249 -3.11 -7.41 -29.97
N GLU A 250 -1.98 -7.90 -29.48
CA GLU A 250 -1.93 -9.17 -28.76
C GLU A 250 -2.44 -8.98 -27.31
N PRO A 251 -3.28 -9.88 -26.78
CA PRO A 251 -3.68 -9.82 -25.38
C PRO A 251 -2.48 -9.94 -24.43
N LEU A 252 -2.51 -9.17 -23.35
CA LEU A 252 -1.48 -9.18 -22.31
C LEU A 252 -1.73 -10.28 -21.28
N ASP A 253 -0.63 -10.81 -20.75
CA ASP A 253 -0.59 -11.65 -19.54
C ASP A 253 -0.09 -10.77 -18.39
N CYS A 254 -1.04 -10.11 -17.73
CA CYS A 254 -0.72 -9.13 -16.69
C CYS A 254 -0.07 -9.78 -15.47
N ALA A 255 -0.37 -11.05 -15.17
CA ALA A 255 0.26 -11.78 -14.08
C ALA A 255 1.78 -11.88 -14.28
N ARG A 256 2.25 -12.18 -15.50
CA ARG A 256 3.68 -12.19 -15.84
C ARG A 256 4.34 -10.82 -15.69
N LEU A 257 3.64 -9.74 -16.05
CA LEU A 257 4.15 -8.37 -15.91
C LEU A 257 4.33 -7.99 -14.43
N PHE A 258 3.34 -8.28 -13.57
CA PHE A 258 3.45 -8.04 -12.13
C PHE A 258 4.43 -8.99 -11.43
N ALA A 259 4.64 -10.19 -11.96
CA ALA A 259 5.64 -11.15 -11.48
C ALA A 259 7.09 -10.81 -11.89
N ASN A 260 7.29 -9.69 -12.60
CA ASN A 260 8.60 -9.24 -13.07
C ASN A 260 9.28 -10.23 -14.04
N ASP A 261 8.51 -10.84 -14.94
CA ASP A 261 9.03 -11.66 -16.04
C ASP A 261 9.73 -10.76 -17.08
N GLU A 262 11.06 -10.63 -16.95
CA GLU A 262 11.87 -9.73 -17.78
C GLU A 262 11.77 -10.02 -19.28
N GLU A 263 11.69 -11.29 -19.68
CA GLU A 263 11.60 -11.68 -21.10
C GLU A 263 10.24 -11.24 -21.67
N TYR A 264 9.17 -11.49 -20.92
CA TYR A 264 7.83 -11.06 -21.31
C TYR A 264 7.71 -9.53 -21.34
N ILE A 265 8.21 -8.84 -20.32
CA ILE A 265 8.26 -7.38 -20.27
C ILE A 265 8.99 -6.85 -21.50
N TYR A 266 10.19 -7.36 -21.82
CA TYR A 266 10.94 -6.91 -22.99
C TYR A 266 10.20 -7.16 -24.32
N LYS A 267 9.49 -8.29 -24.44
CA LYS A 267 8.61 -8.56 -25.58
C LYS A 267 7.48 -7.52 -25.66
N MET A 268 6.85 -7.17 -24.55
CA MET A 268 5.72 -6.23 -24.51
C MET A 268 6.15 -4.77 -24.68
N ILE A 269 7.34 -4.38 -24.23
CA ILE A 269 7.93 -3.06 -24.54
C ILE A 269 8.00 -2.82 -26.06
N LYS A 270 8.33 -3.85 -26.84
CA LYS A 270 8.37 -3.76 -28.32
C LYS A 270 6.99 -3.79 -28.98
N ARG A 271 5.97 -4.24 -28.25
CA ARG A 271 4.59 -4.46 -28.74
C ARG A 271 3.56 -3.71 -27.91
N ARG A 272 3.91 -2.50 -27.43
CA ARG A 272 3.03 -1.71 -26.56
C ARG A 272 1.67 -1.52 -27.21
N ILE A 273 0.63 -1.79 -26.44
CA ILE A 273 -0.73 -1.46 -26.83
C ILE A 273 -0.91 0.04 -26.62
N ARG A 274 -1.22 0.77 -27.68
CA ARG A 274 -1.42 2.22 -27.66
C ARG A 274 -2.84 2.58 -28.03
N ARG A 275 -3.35 3.63 -27.40
CA ARG A 275 -4.63 4.26 -27.74
C ARG A 275 -4.41 5.76 -27.80
N GLU A 276 -4.15 6.26 -29.00
CA GLU A 276 -3.90 7.68 -29.25
C GLU A 276 -5.18 8.51 -29.21
N GLU A 277 -6.28 7.93 -29.69
CA GLU A 277 -7.59 8.56 -29.77
C GLU A 277 -8.67 7.67 -29.12
N ASP A 278 -9.73 8.33 -28.63
CA ASP A 278 -10.95 7.62 -28.25
C ASP A 278 -11.67 7.07 -29.48
N PRO A 279 -12.48 6.00 -29.36
CA PRO A 279 -13.28 5.48 -30.46
C PRO A 279 -14.16 6.57 -31.10
N ALA A 280 -14.45 6.45 -32.39
CA ALA A 280 -15.38 7.35 -33.07
C ALA A 280 -16.79 7.26 -32.45
N GLU A 281 -17.66 8.25 -32.74
CA GLU A 281 -18.99 8.33 -32.11
C GLU A 281 -19.84 7.08 -32.36
N ASN A 282 -19.76 6.49 -33.56
CA ASN A 282 -20.47 5.29 -33.96
C ASN A 282 -19.82 3.98 -33.47
N GLU A 283 -18.63 4.02 -32.88
CA GLU A 283 -17.90 2.84 -32.42
C GLU A 283 -18.10 2.53 -30.93
N LEU A 284 -18.68 3.46 -30.16
CA LEU A 284 -18.86 3.32 -28.73
C LEU A 284 -20.31 3.61 -28.32
N ASP A 285 -21.04 2.56 -27.99
CA ASP A 285 -22.41 2.68 -27.46
C ASP A 285 -22.41 3.34 -26.06
N MET A 286 -23.13 4.45 -25.93
CA MET A 286 -23.24 5.22 -24.68
C MET A 286 -24.57 4.98 -23.95
N SER A 287 -25.33 3.95 -24.32
CA SER A 287 -26.49 3.48 -23.55
C SER A 287 -26.04 3.01 -22.15
N CYS A 288 -26.90 3.17 -21.15
CA CYS A 288 -26.56 2.74 -19.79
C CYS A 288 -26.31 1.24 -19.68
N THR A 289 -27.03 0.43 -20.46
CA THR A 289 -26.79 -1.01 -20.58
C THR A 289 -25.37 -1.28 -21.09
N ALA A 290 -24.95 -0.61 -22.16
CA ALA A 290 -23.60 -0.79 -22.70
C ALA A 290 -22.52 -0.33 -21.71
N ILE A 291 -22.67 0.86 -21.12
CA ILE A 291 -21.73 1.39 -20.12
C ILE A 291 -21.61 0.41 -18.94
N GLN A 292 -22.71 0.04 -18.30
CA GLN A 292 -22.69 -0.84 -17.12
C GLN A 292 -22.13 -2.24 -17.43
N SER A 293 -22.37 -2.76 -18.65
CA SER A 293 -21.88 -4.07 -19.04
C SER A 293 -20.38 -4.10 -19.39
N ARG A 294 -19.82 -2.97 -19.85
CA ARG A 294 -18.45 -2.90 -20.39
C ARG A 294 -17.37 -3.23 -19.38
N ASN A 295 -17.44 -2.61 -18.21
CA ASN A 295 -16.38 -2.67 -17.21
C ASN A 295 -16.70 -3.55 -16.00
N ARG A 296 -17.84 -4.25 -15.99
CA ARG A 296 -18.28 -5.09 -14.85
C ARG A 296 -18.21 -4.31 -13.53
N PHE A 297 -18.88 -3.16 -13.49
CA PHE A 297 -18.96 -2.33 -12.29
C PHE A 297 -19.37 -3.14 -11.06
N TRP A 298 -18.71 -2.91 -9.93
CA TRP A 298 -19.09 -3.55 -8.67
C TRP A 298 -20.42 -2.99 -8.16
N HIS A 299 -21.48 -3.79 -8.15
CA HIS A 299 -22.82 -3.37 -7.71
C HIS A 299 -23.15 -3.71 -6.24
N GLY A 300 -22.20 -4.26 -5.48
CA GLY A 300 -22.42 -4.72 -4.11
C GLY A 300 -22.05 -6.20 -3.94
N ALA A 301 -21.99 -6.67 -2.68
CA ALA A 301 -21.84 -8.09 -2.42
C ALA A 301 -23.07 -8.83 -2.99
N LYS A 302 -22.82 -9.88 -3.78
CA LYS A 302 -23.88 -10.84 -4.10
C LYS A 302 -24.26 -11.55 -2.81
N GLU A 303 -25.55 -11.75 -2.59
CA GLU A 303 -26.01 -12.71 -1.60
C GLU A 303 -25.44 -14.07 -2.00
N ASP A 304 -24.80 -14.78 -1.06
CA ASP A 304 -24.46 -16.17 -1.28
C ASP A 304 -25.75 -17.01 -1.42
N GLU A 305 -25.63 -18.27 -1.86
CA GLU A 305 -26.78 -19.19 -2.00
C GLU A 305 -27.50 -19.46 -0.65
N GLN A 306 -26.97 -18.94 0.46
CA GLN A 306 -27.52 -19.04 1.81
C GLN A 306 -28.03 -17.68 2.36
N GLY A 307 -28.06 -16.62 1.54
CA GLY A 307 -28.59 -15.30 1.91
C GLY A 307 -27.70 -14.46 2.83
N LYS A 308 -26.44 -14.83 3.04
CA LYS A 308 -25.49 -14.08 3.88
C LYS A 308 -24.79 -13.01 3.06
N LYS A 309 -24.92 -11.75 3.48
CA LYS A 309 -24.12 -10.64 2.96
C LYS A 309 -22.74 -10.69 3.62
N ASP A 310 -21.68 -10.62 2.80
CA ASP A 310 -20.29 -10.52 3.28
C ASP A 310 -20.07 -9.11 3.89
N GLU A 311 -20.57 -8.93 5.11
CA GLU A 311 -20.43 -7.73 5.93
C GLU A 311 -19.08 -7.71 6.65
N LYS A 312 -17.98 -7.53 5.91
CA LYS A 312 -16.74 -7.08 6.55
C LYS A 312 -16.89 -5.61 6.95
N GLU A 313 -16.45 -5.26 8.15
CA GLU A 313 -16.56 -3.93 8.78
C GLU A 313 -16.09 -2.74 7.88
N HIS A 314 -15.15 -2.99 6.95
CA HIS A 314 -14.70 -2.01 5.94
C HIS A 314 -15.72 -1.73 4.82
N ALA A 315 -16.81 -2.49 4.76
CA ALA A 315 -17.91 -2.27 3.83
C ALA A 315 -18.72 -1.00 4.16
N ASN A 316 -18.57 -0.39 5.35
CA ASN A 316 -19.32 0.81 5.73
C ASN A 316 -18.43 2.06 5.91
N TYR A 317 -17.56 2.34 4.93
CA TYR A 317 -16.77 3.58 4.90
C TYR A 317 -16.94 4.34 3.56
N PRO A 318 -18.07 5.06 3.37
CA PRO A 318 -18.33 5.82 2.15
C PRO A 318 -17.25 6.88 1.88
N MET A 319 -16.73 6.90 0.64
CA MET A 319 -15.74 7.87 0.18
C MET A 319 -16.33 8.72 -0.95
N ALA A 320 -15.66 9.83 -1.27
CA ALA A 320 -15.93 10.64 -2.44
C ALA A 320 -14.67 10.76 -3.31
N GLN A 321 -14.85 10.98 -4.61
CA GLN A 321 -13.77 11.34 -5.52
C GLN A 321 -14.18 12.52 -6.38
N ILE A 322 -13.30 13.49 -6.52
CA ILE A 322 -13.44 14.60 -7.46
C ILE A 322 -12.41 14.39 -8.55
N ARG A 323 -12.85 14.35 -9.81
CA ARG A 323 -11.95 14.26 -10.96
C ARG A 323 -12.18 15.40 -11.93
N THR A 324 -11.14 16.18 -12.16
CA THR A 324 -11.10 17.16 -13.26
C THR A 324 -10.63 16.45 -14.52
N VAL A 325 -11.46 16.49 -15.58
CA VAL A 325 -11.25 15.71 -16.80
C VAL A 325 -11.35 16.57 -18.05
N TYR A 326 -10.61 16.21 -19.09
CA TYR A 326 -10.58 16.97 -20.33
C TYR A 326 -10.45 16.14 -21.62
N LYS A 327 -10.02 14.87 -21.55
CA LYS A 327 -9.87 13.96 -22.70
C LYS A 327 -9.77 12.48 -22.29
N ASP A 328 -9.64 11.60 -23.28
CA ASP A 328 -9.40 10.15 -23.11
C ASP A 328 -10.52 9.47 -22.30
N TYR A 329 -11.75 9.56 -22.81
CA TYR A 329 -12.95 9.02 -22.16
C TYR A 329 -12.81 7.55 -21.77
N VAL A 330 -12.16 6.73 -22.61
CA VAL A 330 -11.93 5.30 -22.29
C VAL A 330 -11.14 5.14 -20.99
N VAL A 331 -10.13 6.00 -20.76
CA VAL A 331 -9.36 5.98 -19.51
C VAL A 331 -10.20 6.49 -18.34
N VAL A 332 -10.98 7.56 -18.55
CA VAL A 332 -11.87 8.08 -17.49
C VAL A 332 -12.88 7.03 -17.04
N GLU A 333 -13.49 6.29 -17.97
CA GLU A 333 -14.43 5.21 -17.64
C GLU A 333 -13.74 4.02 -16.96
N LEU A 334 -12.54 3.64 -17.43
CA LEU A 334 -11.74 2.56 -16.84
C LEU A 334 -11.37 2.87 -15.38
N GLU A 335 -10.84 4.07 -15.10
CA GLU A 335 -10.47 4.51 -13.75
C GLU A 335 -11.69 4.64 -12.83
N PHE A 336 -12.81 5.12 -13.38
CA PHE A 336 -14.07 5.17 -12.66
C PHE A 336 -14.52 3.75 -12.27
N ALA A 337 -14.50 2.80 -13.20
CA ALA A 337 -14.84 1.42 -12.92
C ALA A 337 -13.90 0.76 -11.90
N ALA A 338 -12.60 1.07 -11.96
CA ALA A 338 -11.57 0.48 -11.09
C ALA A 338 -11.83 0.78 -9.61
N THR A 339 -12.43 1.95 -9.34
CA THR A 339 -12.69 2.43 -8.00
C THR A 339 -14.18 2.50 -7.66
N PHE A 340 -15.06 2.12 -8.59
CA PHE A 340 -16.51 2.25 -8.45
C PHE A 340 -17.03 1.46 -7.26
N SER A 341 -17.94 2.08 -6.53
CA SER A 341 -18.76 1.44 -5.52
C SER A 341 -20.07 2.19 -5.38
N PRO A 342 -21.23 1.50 -5.24
CA PRO A 342 -22.50 2.16 -4.97
C PRO A 342 -22.51 2.92 -3.64
N LEU A 343 -21.56 2.63 -2.75
CA LEU A 343 -21.41 3.29 -1.45
C LEU A 343 -20.65 4.62 -1.52
N ASN A 344 -19.90 4.83 -2.60
CA ASN A 344 -19.08 6.02 -2.78
C ASN A 344 -19.82 7.10 -3.59
N TRP A 345 -19.27 8.31 -3.61
CA TRP A 345 -19.72 9.41 -4.45
C TRP A 345 -18.63 9.84 -5.42
N TYR A 346 -19.01 10.23 -6.63
CA TYR A 346 -18.06 10.67 -7.65
C TYR A 346 -18.53 11.99 -8.22
N CYS A 347 -17.62 12.95 -8.37
CA CYS A 347 -17.91 14.24 -8.97
C CYS A 347 -16.94 14.49 -10.12
N PHE A 348 -17.46 14.65 -11.32
CA PHE A 348 -16.68 15.00 -12.51
C PHE A 348 -16.87 16.46 -12.84
N VAL A 349 -15.76 17.16 -13.11
CA VAL A 349 -15.76 18.50 -13.70
C VAL A 349 -15.05 18.44 -15.03
N VAL A 350 -15.72 18.88 -16.09
CA VAL A 350 -15.22 18.80 -17.46
C VAL A 350 -14.69 20.16 -17.90
N ASP A 351 -13.51 20.16 -18.53
CA ASP A 351 -12.95 21.37 -19.12
C ASP A 351 -13.89 21.93 -20.20
N ALA A 352 -14.17 23.23 -20.13
CA ALA A 352 -14.94 23.94 -21.12
C ALA A 352 -14.30 23.87 -22.53
N ALA A 353 -12.98 23.69 -22.62
CA ALA A 353 -12.27 23.52 -23.89
C ALA A 353 -12.31 22.09 -24.46
N SER A 354 -12.87 21.11 -23.74
CA SER A 354 -12.92 19.72 -24.21
C SER A 354 -13.77 19.52 -25.47
N PRO A 355 -13.43 18.52 -26.31
CA PRO A 355 -14.25 18.16 -27.47
C PRO A 355 -15.70 17.85 -27.10
N ALA A 356 -16.66 18.26 -27.95
CA ALA A 356 -18.08 18.07 -27.69
C ALA A 356 -18.45 16.59 -27.48
N LEU A 357 -17.84 15.67 -28.24
CA LEU A 357 -18.04 14.23 -28.09
C LEU A 357 -17.61 13.74 -26.70
N PHE A 358 -16.44 14.17 -26.23
CA PHE A 358 -15.95 13.84 -24.88
C PHE A 358 -16.94 14.31 -23.80
N LYS A 359 -17.38 15.58 -23.89
CA LYS A 359 -18.38 16.15 -22.97
C LYS A 359 -19.69 15.36 -22.98
N ARG A 360 -20.19 14.94 -24.15
CA ARG A 360 -21.40 14.11 -24.26
C ARG A 360 -21.21 12.76 -23.57
N ARG A 361 -20.06 12.11 -23.76
CA ARG A 361 -19.75 10.80 -23.17
C ARG A 361 -19.67 10.84 -21.65
N VAL A 362 -18.98 11.81 -21.06
CA VAL A 362 -18.91 11.96 -19.59
C VAL A 362 -20.30 12.23 -19.00
N ARG A 363 -21.13 13.06 -19.65
CA ARG A 363 -22.53 13.28 -19.23
C ARG A 363 -23.37 12.01 -19.32
N ALA A 364 -23.21 11.21 -20.37
CA ALA A 364 -23.92 9.94 -20.52
C ALA A 364 -23.51 8.95 -19.42
N LEU A 365 -22.21 8.82 -19.13
CA LEU A 365 -21.70 8.05 -18.00
C LEU A 365 -22.36 8.49 -16.69
N ALA A 366 -22.32 9.78 -16.36
CA ALA A 366 -22.88 10.30 -15.12
C ALA A 366 -24.39 10.02 -14.96
N LYS A 367 -25.16 10.07 -16.06
CA LYS A 367 -26.60 9.75 -16.04
C LYS A 367 -26.90 8.29 -15.70
N CYS A 368 -25.95 7.38 -15.91
CA CYS A 368 -26.15 5.95 -15.69
C CYS A 368 -25.90 5.48 -14.26
N PHE A 369 -25.40 6.36 -13.38
CA PHE A 369 -25.06 6.03 -12.00
C PHE A 369 -25.61 7.08 -11.03
N PRO A 370 -26.46 6.69 -10.05
CA PRO A 370 -27.14 7.65 -9.16
C PRO A 370 -26.19 8.36 -8.18
N ASN A 371 -25.00 7.81 -7.98
CA ASN A 371 -23.95 8.32 -7.10
C ASN A 371 -22.85 9.09 -7.85
N VAL A 372 -23.08 9.43 -9.12
CA VAL A 372 -22.21 10.28 -9.92
C VAL A 372 -22.84 11.66 -10.08
N ILE A 373 -22.04 12.68 -9.83
CA ILE A 373 -22.39 14.10 -9.85
C ILE A 373 -21.58 14.76 -10.95
N MET A 374 -22.20 15.69 -11.66
CA MET A 374 -21.51 16.59 -12.58
C MET A 374 -21.40 17.96 -11.93
N GLY A 375 -20.18 18.49 -11.88
CA GLY A 375 -19.94 19.91 -11.72
C GLY A 375 -20.22 20.67 -13.03
N ASP A 376 -20.23 21.98 -12.93
CA ASP A 376 -20.38 22.87 -14.08
C ASP A 376 -19.13 22.81 -14.96
N GLU A 377 -19.31 22.89 -16.28
CA GLU A 377 -18.18 23.01 -17.19
C GLU A 377 -17.43 24.33 -16.93
N ARG A 378 -16.11 24.25 -16.79
CA ARG A 378 -15.26 25.40 -16.48
C ARG A 378 -13.99 25.38 -17.32
N PRO A 379 -13.50 26.54 -17.79
CA PRO A 379 -12.18 26.60 -18.42
C PRO A 379 -11.11 26.16 -17.41
N MET A 380 -10.34 25.14 -17.77
CA MET A 380 -9.22 24.67 -16.96
C MET A 380 -7.94 24.70 -17.80
N ARG A 381 -6.81 25.10 -17.22
CA ARG A 381 -5.54 25.22 -17.94
C ARG A 381 -4.41 24.53 -17.21
N SER A 382 -3.35 24.19 -17.95
CA SER A 382 -2.17 23.50 -17.43
C SER A 382 -1.35 24.31 -16.41
N ASP A 383 -1.64 25.60 -16.27
CA ASP A 383 -1.04 26.49 -15.27
C ASP A 383 -1.81 26.49 -13.93
N GLY A 384 -2.88 25.71 -13.83
CA GLY A 384 -3.73 25.59 -12.64
C GLY A 384 -4.95 26.51 -12.63
N GLU A 385 -5.15 27.35 -13.66
CA GLU A 385 -6.36 28.19 -13.77
C GLU A 385 -7.64 27.33 -13.79
N GLY A 386 -8.66 27.75 -13.04
CA GLY A 386 -9.99 27.11 -12.99
C GLY A 386 -10.07 25.81 -12.19
N MET A 387 -8.93 25.23 -11.80
CA MET A 387 -8.87 23.93 -11.10
C MET A 387 -9.47 24.01 -9.69
N MET A 388 -9.23 25.10 -8.95
CA MET A 388 -9.78 25.25 -7.61
C MET A 388 -11.28 25.51 -7.65
N GLU A 389 -11.74 26.35 -8.58
CA GLU A 389 -13.16 26.62 -8.80
C GLU A 389 -13.94 25.35 -9.15
N ALA A 390 -13.35 24.46 -9.95
CA ALA A 390 -13.88 23.12 -10.23
C ALA A 390 -14.02 22.27 -8.95
N VAL A 391 -12.99 22.24 -8.10
CA VAL A 391 -13.03 21.51 -6.83
C VAL A 391 -14.09 22.08 -5.88
N LEU A 392 -14.20 23.41 -5.78
CA LEU A 392 -15.17 24.09 -4.91
C LEU A 392 -16.63 23.80 -5.33
N ASP A 393 -16.92 23.77 -6.62
CA ASP A 393 -18.24 23.38 -7.13
C ASP A 393 -18.59 21.93 -6.75
N CYS A 394 -17.63 21.00 -6.87
CA CYS A 394 -17.84 19.64 -6.40
C CYS A 394 -17.99 19.54 -4.87
N PHE A 395 -17.28 20.35 -4.08
CA PHE A 395 -17.47 20.40 -2.62
C PHE A 395 -18.90 20.80 -2.25
N GLU A 396 -19.45 21.82 -2.92
CA GLU A 396 -20.82 22.25 -2.72
C GLU A 396 -21.82 21.14 -3.03
N ARG A 397 -21.63 20.47 -4.17
CA ARG A 397 -22.54 19.40 -4.60
C ARG A 397 -22.39 18.14 -3.76
N LEU A 398 -21.19 17.81 -3.27
CA LEU A 398 -20.96 16.60 -2.46
C LEU A 398 -21.45 16.77 -1.01
N ASP A 399 -21.35 17.95 -0.42
CA ASP A 399 -21.70 18.18 0.99
C ASP A 399 -23.20 18.42 1.20
N THR A 400 -23.98 17.33 1.17
CA THR A 400 -25.39 17.35 1.55
C THR A 400 -25.68 16.37 2.69
N PRO A 401 -26.75 16.56 3.49
CA PRO A 401 -27.08 15.65 4.59
C PRO A 401 -27.28 14.19 4.16
N LYS A 402 -27.74 13.94 2.93
CA LYS A 402 -27.95 12.59 2.37
C LYS A 402 -26.65 11.87 2.03
N ARG A 403 -25.58 12.61 1.72
CA ARG A 403 -24.30 12.06 1.26
C ARG A 403 -23.36 11.91 2.46
N LYS A 404 -23.26 10.70 3.02
CA LYS A 404 -22.52 10.41 4.27
C LYS A 404 -21.05 10.00 4.05
N TRP A 405 -20.40 10.53 3.01
CA TRP A 405 -18.97 10.26 2.77
C TRP A 405 -18.08 10.84 3.87
N LYS A 406 -16.94 10.21 4.10
CA LYS A 406 -15.98 10.56 5.18
C LYS A 406 -14.74 11.28 4.65
N TYR A 407 -14.22 10.81 3.52
CA TYR A 407 -13.07 11.38 2.82
C TYR A 407 -13.40 11.67 1.37
N VAL A 408 -12.80 12.72 0.81
CA VAL A 408 -12.82 13.02 -0.62
C VAL A 408 -11.39 13.06 -1.17
N THR A 409 -11.14 12.37 -2.28
CA THR A 409 -9.86 12.44 -3.00
C THR A 409 -9.97 13.35 -4.22
N LEU A 410 -8.97 14.21 -4.42
CA LEU A 410 -8.84 15.09 -5.58
C LEU A 410 -7.90 14.46 -6.62
N LEU A 411 -8.40 14.27 -7.84
CA LEU A 411 -7.70 13.58 -8.92
C LEU A 411 -7.80 14.36 -10.24
N GLN A 412 -6.82 14.16 -11.12
CA GLN A 412 -6.78 14.72 -12.47
C GLN A 412 -7.00 13.61 -13.51
N ASN A 413 -7.14 14.00 -14.79
CA ASN A 413 -7.47 13.11 -15.90
C ASN A 413 -6.67 11.80 -15.97
N HIS A 414 -5.35 11.85 -15.70
CA HIS A 414 -4.41 10.73 -15.88
C HIS A 414 -3.88 10.15 -14.56
N ASP A 415 -4.58 10.38 -13.45
CA ASP A 415 -4.30 9.68 -12.20
C ASP A 415 -4.92 8.29 -12.23
N THR A 416 -4.15 7.27 -11.87
CA THR A 416 -4.57 5.87 -11.89
C THR A 416 -4.55 5.26 -10.51
N ALA A 417 -5.60 4.55 -10.13
CA ALA A 417 -5.65 3.85 -8.84
C ALA A 417 -4.66 2.68 -8.80
N ILE A 418 -4.05 2.43 -7.64
CA ILE A 418 -3.23 1.22 -7.39
C ILE A 418 -3.62 0.49 -6.10
N LYS A 419 -4.73 0.92 -5.48
CA LYS A 419 -5.37 0.29 -4.33
C LYS A 419 -6.84 0.05 -4.63
N THR A 420 -7.41 -1.03 -4.10
CA THR A 420 -8.84 -1.28 -4.23
C THR A 420 -9.64 -0.34 -3.33
N ARG A 421 -10.95 -0.23 -3.56
CA ARG A 421 -11.85 0.55 -2.68
C ARG A 421 -11.73 0.13 -1.20
N VAL A 422 -11.55 -1.17 -0.95
CA VAL A 422 -11.50 -1.73 0.42
C VAL A 422 -10.20 -1.31 1.09
N GLN A 423 -9.09 -1.36 0.35
CA GLN A 423 -7.80 -0.87 0.84
C GLN A 423 -7.84 0.64 1.11
N MET A 424 -8.41 1.44 0.20
CA MET A 424 -8.56 2.90 0.41
C MET A 424 -9.41 3.20 1.65
N ALA A 425 -10.58 2.56 1.78
CA ALA A 425 -11.45 2.69 2.94
C ALA A 425 -10.73 2.34 4.26
N GLN A 426 -9.96 1.26 4.25
CA GLN A 426 -9.17 0.83 5.40
C GLN A 426 -8.08 1.86 5.77
N ILE A 427 -7.37 2.39 4.77
CA ILE A 427 -6.32 3.40 4.98
C ILE A 427 -6.93 4.68 5.58
N PHE A 428 -8.04 5.17 5.03
CA PHE A 428 -8.72 6.35 5.58
C PHE A 428 -9.28 6.10 6.99
N ALA A 429 -9.74 4.89 7.29
CA ALA A 429 -10.12 4.52 8.66
C ALA A 429 -8.92 4.60 9.62
N TRP A 430 -7.73 4.16 9.20
CA TRP A 430 -6.51 4.26 10.01
C TRP A 430 -5.96 5.68 10.14
N MET A 431 -6.23 6.57 9.17
CA MET A 431 -5.86 7.99 9.24
C MET A 431 -6.70 8.79 10.25
N ASP A 432 -7.84 8.25 10.69
CA ASP A 432 -8.64 8.74 11.83
C ASP A 432 -8.88 10.27 11.85
N GLY A 433 -9.26 10.83 10.70
CA GLY A 433 -9.61 12.25 10.57
C GLY A 433 -8.44 13.18 10.24
N ALA A 434 -7.23 12.65 10.01
CA ALA A 434 -6.15 13.42 9.39
C ALA A 434 -6.37 13.56 7.88
N ASN A 435 -6.16 14.74 7.32
CA ASN A 435 -6.08 14.93 5.89
C ASN A 435 -4.69 14.51 5.39
N ASP A 436 -4.58 14.09 4.13
CA ASP A 436 -3.30 13.77 3.48
C ASP A 436 -3.11 14.69 2.28
N VAL A 437 -2.16 15.60 2.43
CA VAL A 437 -1.87 16.69 1.48
C VAL A 437 -0.36 16.90 1.50
N GLU A 438 0.28 16.96 0.33
CA GLU A 438 1.68 17.39 0.20
C GLU A 438 1.78 18.84 0.68
N VAL A 439 2.73 19.14 1.57
CA VAL A 439 2.96 20.51 2.06
C VAL A 439 4.45 20.79 2.05
N VAL A 440 4.85 21.83 1.35
CA VAL A 440 6.21 22.34 1.28
C VAL A 440 6.21 23.86 1.21
N VAL A 441 7.37 24.47 1.43
CA VAL A 441 7.53 25.92 1.32
C VAL A 441 7.41 26.35 -0.15
N PRO A 442 6.60 27.38 -0.48
CA PRO A 442 6.50 27.86 -1.84
C PRO A 442 7.86 28.37 -2.36
N PRO A 443 8.31 27.92 -3.55
CA PRO A 443 9.50 28.48 -4.17
C PRO A 443 9.36 30.01 -4.36
N ARG A 444 10.41 30.78 -4.04
CA ARG A 444 10.37 32.27 -4.12
C ARG A 444 9.85 32.79 -5.46
N GLY A 445 10.22 32.15 -6.57
CA GLY A 445 9.78 32.50 -7.91
C GLY A 445 8.28 32.25 -8.19
N ARG A 446 7.62 31.34 -7.46
CA ARG A 446 6.19 31.03 -7.65
C ARG A 446 5.28 32.13 -7.12
N VAL A 447 5.64 32.71 -5.97
CA VAL A 447 4.78 33.65 -5.22
C VAL A 447 5.24 35.11 -5.29
N HIS A 448 6.31 35.42 -6.05
CA HIS A 448 6.91 36.76 -6.09
C HIS A 448 5.90 37.89 -6.39
N LYS A 449 4.99 37.68 -7.35
CA LYS A 449 3.99 38.69 -7.77
C LYS A 449 2.98 39.04 -6.68
N ILE A 450 2.74 38.11 -5.76
CA ILE A 450 1.72 38.23 -4.73
C ILE A 450 2.31 38.40 -3.33
N LYS A 451 3.64 38.38 -3.21
CA LYS A 451 4.36 38.46 -1.93
C LYS A 451 4.11 39.79 -1.21
N ALA A 452 3.94 40.87 -1.96
CA ALA A 452 3.71 42.21 -1.43
C ALA A 452 2.24 42.51 -1.09
N LEU A 453 1.32 41.59 -1.39
CA LEU A 453 -0.09 41.77 -1.03
C LEU A 453 -0.29 41.56 0.47
N ASP A 454 -1.28 42.24 1.04
CA ASP A 454 -1.60 42.13 2.47
C ASP A 454 -2.40 40.84 2.77
N TRP A 455 -1.73 39.78 3.21
CA TRP A 455 -2.38 38.51 3.54
C TRP A 455 -3.05 38.47 4.91
N SER A 456 -3.28 39.62 5.57
CA SER A 456 -4.03 39.67 6.83
C SER A 456 -5.44 39.10 6.68
N PHE A 457 -5.95 38.47 7.74
CA PHE A 457 -7.30 37.88 7.71
C PHE A 457 -8.39 38.91 7.44
N GLU A 458 -8.19 40.15 7.91
CA GLU A 458 -9.08 41.28 7.66
C GLU A 458 -9.07 41.70 6.18
N ALA A 459 -7.88 41.86 5.58
CA ALA A 459 -7.76 42.24 4.17
C ALA A 459 -8.27 41.15 3.21
N LEU A 460 -8.20 39.89 3.63
CA LEU A 460 -8.79 38.77 2.89
C LEU A 460 -10.29 38.63 3.11
N ASN A 461 -10.84 39.22 4.18
CA ASN A 461 -12.18 38.93 4.69
C ASN A 461 -12.46 37.41 4.66
N LEU A 462 -11.51 36.62 5.16
CA LEU A 462 -11.42 35.19 4.88
C LEU A 462 -12.54 34.39 5.54
N PHE A 463 -13.05 34.82 6.69
CA PHE A 463 -14.16 34.17 7.37
C PHE A 463 -15.49 34.86 7.05
N LYS A 464 -16.55 34.06 6.85
CA LYS A 464 -17.91 34.60 6.65
C LYS A 464 -18.41 35.38 7.86
N ASN A 465 -17.98 34.97 9.06
CA ASN A 465 -18.19 35.75 10.28
C ASN A 465 -17.04 36.77 10.41
N ALA A 466 -17.33 38.04 10.18
CA ALA A 466 -16.34 39.11 10.11
C ALA A 466 -15.52 39.26 11.41
N THR A 467 -16.14 39.08 12.59
CA THR A 467 -15.44 39.20 13.90
C THR A 467 -14.35 38.15 14.07
N ARG A 468 -14.46 37.04 13.34
CA ARG A 468 -13.50 35.94 13.41
C ARG A 468 -12.19 36.26 12.70
N ASN A 469 -12.18 37.18 11.74
CA ASN A 469 -10.94 37.61 11.08
C ASN A 469 -9.96 38.25 12.08
N SER A 470 -10.43 39.20 12.89
CA SER A 470 -9.62 39.83 13.93
C SER A 470 -9.30 38.87 15.09
N ALA A 471 -10.25 38.02 15.49
CA ALA A 471 -10.04 37.05 16.57
C ALA A 471 -8.94 36.01 16.23
N VAL A 472 -8.91 35.51 14.99
CA VAL A 472 -7.87 34.58 14.54
C VAL A 472 -6.51 35.28 14.46
N ALA A 473 -6.44 36.53 13.99
CA ALA A 473 -5.20 37.30 13.98
C ALA A 473 -4.62 37.52 15.40
N ALA A 474 -5.48 37.89 16.35
CA ALA A 474 -5.10 38.07 17.75
C ALA A 474 -4.64 36.76 18.39
N SER A 475 -5.40 35.67 18.17
CA SER A 475 -5.05 34.33 18.67
C SER A 475 -3.72 33.83 18.09
N ALA A 476 -3.50 34.00 16.78
CA ALA A 476 -2.24 33.63 16.14
C ALA A 476 -1.05 34.33 16.81
N SER A 477 -1.16 35.64 17.02
CA SER A 477 -0.11 36.47 17.65
C SER A 477 0.19 36.01 19.08
N ALA A 478 -0.85 35.70 19.86
CA ALA A 478 -0.71 35.20 21.23
C ALA A 478 -0.02 33.83 21.31
N HIS A 479 -0.11 33.01 20.26
CA HIS A 479 0.50 31.68 20.19
C HIS A 479 1.78 31.63 19.35
N GLY A 480 2.36 32.79 19.00
CA GLY A 480 3.63 32.86 18.26
C GLY A 480 3.52 32.54 16.76
N PHE A 481 2.30 32.55 16.20
CA PHE A 481 2.06 32.45 14.76
C PHE A 481 1.84 33.86 14.16
N PRO A 482 2.17 34.08 12.88
CA PRO A 482 1.92 35.38 12.26
C PRO A 482 0.43 35.66 12.12
N ALA A 483 0.05 36.93 12.29
CA ALA A 483 -1.33 37.45 12.22
C ALA A 483 -1.91 37.51 10.78
N TYR A 484 -1.27 36.85 9.83
CA TYR A 484 -1.66 36.81 8.42
C TYR A 484 -1.60 35.37 7.89
N LEU A 485 -2.28 35.13 6.78
CA LEU A 485 -2.31 33.82 6.14
C LEU A 485 -0.99 33.53 5.43
N GLU A 486 -0.28 32.50 5.90
CA GLU A 486 0.98 32.10 5.29
C GLU A 486 0.79 31.07 4.18
N LEU A 487 1.40 31.35 3.03
CA LEU A 487 1.25 30.54 1.83
C LEU A 487 2.07 29.25 1.92
N ALA A 488 1.50 28.15 1.44
CA ALA A 488 2.14 26.85 1.31
C ALA A 488 1.95 26.28 -0.10
N LYS A 489 2.88 25.42 -0.54
CA LYS A 489 2.83 24.72 -1.84
C LYS A 489 2.70 23.22 -1.61
N GLY A 490 2.08 22.51 -2.54
CA GLY A 490 2.04 21.04 -2.59
C GLY A 490 1.59 20.57 -3.96
N GLY A 491 0.98 19.40 -4.05
CA GLY A 491 0.32 18.92 -5.26
C GLY A 491 -1.17 19.29 -5.27
N PHE A 492 -1.79 19.29 -6.46
CA PHE A 492 -3.25 19.40 -6.60
C PHE A 492 -4.00 18.25 -5.89
N HIS A 493 -3.38 17.07 -5.90
CA HIS A 493 -3.96 15.86 -5.30
C HIS A 493 -3.99 15.96 -3.78
N ALA A 494 -5.10 15.54 -3.19
CA ALA A 494 -5.30 15.56 -1.75
C ALA A 494 -6.37 14.54 -1.34
N SER A 495 -6.26 14.02 -0.12
CA SER A 495 -7.34 13.31 0.55
C SER A 495 -7.80 14.11 1.76
N LEU A 496 -9.02 14.66 1.66
CA LEU A 496 -9.57 15.57 2.65
C LEU A 496 -10.73 14.93 3.40
N THR A 497 -10.80 15.17 4.70
CA THR A 497 -11.99 14.83 5.49
C THR A 497 -13.19 15.68 5.08
N ARG A 498 -14.39 15.15 5.31
CA ARG A 498 -15.62 15.92 5.16
C ARG A 498 -15.64 17.18 6.03
N ALA A 499 -15.06 17.11 7.23
CA ALA A 499 -14.94 18.26 8.13
C ALA A 499 -14.10 19.38 7.51
N MET A 500 -13.01 19.06 6.81
CA MET A 500 -12.21 20.04 6.08
C MET A 500 -13.02 20.71 4.96
N VAL A 501 -13.75 19.92 4.18
CA VAL A 501 -14.62 20.45 3.11
C VAL A 501 -15.70 21.37 3.67
N GLN A 502 -16.33 20.98 4.79
CA GLN A 502 -17.31 21.80 5.48
C GLN A 502 -16.70 23.08 6.04
N PHE A 503 -15.49 23.03 6.59
CA PHE A 503 -14.76 24.22 7.03
C PHE A 503 -14.56 25.21 5.88
N ILE A 504 -14.02 24.75 4.75
CA ILE A 504 -13.81 25.56 3.54
C ILE A 504 -15.14 26.16 3.06
N ARG A 505 -16.18 25.34 2.90
CA ARG A 505 -17.45 25.76 2.30
C ARG A 505 -18.28 26.65 3.23
N LEU A 506 -18.39 26.27 4.50
CA LEU A 506 -19.35 26.86 5.42
C LEU A 506 -18.78 28.02 6.22
N GLN A 507 -17.48 27.98 6.54
CA GLN A 507 -16.88 28.97 7.43
C GLN A 507 -16.09 30.05 6.67
N LEU A 508 -15.53 29.73 5.50
CA LEU A 508 -14.68 30.65 4.75
C LEU A 508 -15.46 31.42 3.66
N ASN A 509 -15.06 32.65 3.43
CA ASN A 509 -15.35 33.44 2.25
C ASN A 509 -14.08 33.49 1.39
N LEU A 510 -14.08 32.75 0.29
CA LEU A 510 -12.89 32.58 -0.56
C LEU A 510 -12.76 33.64 -1.65
N THR A 511 -13.68 34.59 -1.75
CA THR A 511 -13.75 35.53 -2.90
C THR A 511 -12.43 36.27 -3.10
N GLU A 512 -11.96 36.96 -2.06
CA GLU A 512 -10.73 37.76 -2.15
C GLU A 512 -9.47 36.88 -2.18
N PHE A 513 -9.48 35.77 -1.45
CA PHE A 513 -8.41 34.77 -1.47
C PHE A 513 -8.19 34.22 -2.88
N VAL A 514 -9.25 33.76 -3.55
CA VAL A 514 -9.21 33.24 -4.92
C VAL A 514 -8.79 34.34 -5.88
N ARG A 515 -9.34 35.56 -5.76
CA ARG A 515 -8.95 36.70 -6.61
C ARG A 515 -7.44 36.98 -6.57
N ARG A 516 -6.82 36.96 -5.38
CA ARG A 516 -5.38 37.18 -5.23
C ARG A 516 -4.55 36.02 -5.72
N MET A 517 -4.98 34.79 -5.43
CA MET A 517 -4.34 33.58 -5.96
C MET A 517 -4.41 33.52 -7.48
N ASN A 518 -5.44 34.14 -8.08
CA ASN A 518 -5.58 34.25 -9.51
C ASN A 518 -4.54 35.18 -10.18
N LEU A 519 -3.70 35.88 -9.41
CA LEU A 519 -2.55 36.65 -9.90
C LEU A 519 -1.27 35.80 -10.06
N ILE A 520 -1.23 34.57 -9.53
CA ILE A 520 -0.09 33.65 -9.70
C ILE A 520 -0.09 33.16 -11.16
N GLY A 521 1.04 33.23 -11.86
CA GLY A 521 1.08 32.87 -13.29
C GLY A 521 1.11 31.37 -13.60
N TYR A 522 1.54 30.52 -12.66
CA TYR A 522 1.70 29.08 -12.88
C TYR A 522 1.66 28.33 -11.54
N GLY A 523 0.93 27.22 -11.47
CA GLY A 523 0.81 26.34 -10.29
C GLY A 523 0.01 26.95 -9.15
N ARG A 524 -1.08 27.66 -9.44
CA ARG A 524 -1.95 28.25 -8.42
C ARG A 524 -2.76 27.19 -7.66
N ASP A 525 -3.12 26.12 -8.36
CA ASP A 525 -3.79 24.92 -7.84
C ASP A 525 -2.91 24.12 -6.87
N GLU A 526 -1.60 24.24 -7.01
CA GLU A 526 -0.58 23.71 -6.10
C GLU A 526 -0.38 24.57 -4.83
N ILE A 527 -1.11 25.68 -4.66
CA ILE A 527 -0.93 26.61 -3.52
C ILE A 527 -2.21 26.81 -2.72
N MET A 528 -3.35 27.01 -3.40
CA MET A 528 -4.60 27.47 -2.78
C MET A 528 -5.10 26.55 -1.66
N LEU A 529 -5.38 25.29 -1.98
CA LEU A 529 -5.90 24.32 -1.01
C LEU A 529 -4.87 24.01 0.08
N ILE A 530 -3.60 23.92 -0.30
CA ILE A 530 -2.49 23.57 0.60
C ILE A 530 -2.31 24.66 1.66
N THR A 531 -2.44 25.93 1.26
CA THR A 531 -2.41 27.09 2.16
C THR A 531 -3.53 26.99 3.19
N LEU A 532 -4.78 26.76 2.75
CA LEU A 532 -5.93 26.62 3.66
C LEU A 532 -5.82 25.40 4.60
N HIS A 533 -5.18 24.33 4.12
CA HIS A 533 -4.96 23.09 4.87
C HIS A 533 -3.89 23.21 5.96
N SER A 534 -2.82 23.93 5.68
CA SER A 534 -1.59 23.88 6.49
C SER A 534 -1.35 25.12 7.37
N ALA A 535 -2.08 26.21 7.13
CA ALA A 535 -1.95 27.43 7.92
C ALA A 535 -2.34 27.17 9.39
N ASP A 536 -1.35 27.22 10.28
CA ASP A 536 -1.49 26.94 11.72
C ASP A 536 -2.56 27.82 12.37
N GLN A 537 -2.66 29.07 11.91
CA GLN A 537 -3.64 30.07 12.35
C GLN A 537 -5.09 29.64 12.12
N LEU A 538 -5.35 28.89 11.04
CA LEU A 538 -6.70 28.47 10.68
C LEU A 538 -7.17 27.30 11.55
N ASN A 539 -6.23 26.54 12.13
CA ASN A 539 -6.52 25.34 12.91
C ASN A 539 -7.50 24.40 12.19
N ALA A 540 -7.33 24.25 10.86
CA ALA A 540 -8.30 23.61 9.99
C ALA A 540 -8.58 22.14 10.39
N PRO A 541 -9.82 21.62 10.22
CA PRO A 541 -10.14 20.24 10.58
C PRO A 541 -9.29 19.22 9.80
N GLY A 542 -8.61 18.33 10.52
CA GLY A 542 -7.66 17.37 9.96
C GLY A 542 -6.43 18.00 9.31
N GLY A 543 -6.24 19.32 9.41
CA GLY A 543 -5.14 20.06 8.79
C GLY A 543 -3.77 19.63 9.31
N PHE A 544 -2.71 20.03 8.62
CA PHE A 544 -1.34 19.81 9.10
C PHE A 544 -0.65 21.14 9.41
N THR A 545 0.59 21.11 9.87
CA THR A 545 1.30 22.31 10.32
C THR A 545 2.40 22.71 9.35
N GLN A 546 2.53 24.02 9.06
CA GLN A 546 3.66 24.57 8.31
C GLN A 546 4.95 24.59 9.14
N THR A 547 4.83 24.61 10.47
CA THR A 547 5.98 24.60 11.39
C THR A 547 6.90 23.41 11.13
N CYS A 548 6.33 22.23 10.88
CA CYS A 548 7.11 21.02 10.65
C CYS A 548 8.03 21.06 9.43
N PHE A 549 7.63 21.72 8.35
CA PHE A 549 8.44 21.75 7.13
C PHE A 549 9.45 22.88 7.14
N ARG A 550 9.16 23.98 7.85
CA ARG A 550 10.14 25.04 8.09
C ARG A 550 11.33 24.51 8.87
N GLN A 551 11.07 23.71 9.91
CA GLN A 551 12.12 23.05 10.70
C GLN A 551 12.97 22.08 9.87
N LYS A 552 12.40 21.45 8.83
CA LYS A 552 13.12 20.52 7.94
C LYS A 552 13.73 21.16 6.69
N ASN A 553 13.89 22.49 6.66
CA ASN A 553 14.40 23.22 5.49
C ASN A 553 13.63 22.90 4.19
N GLY A 554 12.32 22.67 4.27
CA GLY A 554 11.46 22.47 3.10
C GLY A 554 11.50 21.07 2.48
N ARG A 555 12.02 20.05 3.18
CA ARG A 555 11.89 18.65 2.72
C ARG A 555 10.44 18.18 2.85
N ASP A 556 9.97 17.49 1.81
CA ASP A 556 8.63 16.91 1.74
C ASP A 556 8.41 15.85 2.84
N THR A 557 7.18 15.77 3.33
CA THR A 557 6.75 14.71 4.26
C THR A 557 6.08 13.63 3.45
N ARG A 558 6.25 12.39 3.89
CA ARG A 558 5.53 11.25 3.30
C ARG A 558 4.03 11.51 3.30
N PHE A 559 3.42 11.38 2.13
CA PHE A 559 1.98 11.43 1.89
C PHE A 559 1.54 10.17 1.13
N LEU A 560 0.24 9.87 1.09
CA LEU A 560 -0.28 8.64 0.49
C LEU A 560 -1.15 8.85 -0.75
N THR A 561 -1.69 10.03 -0.93
CA THR A 561 -2.77 10.23 -1.90
C THR A 561 -2.33 9.88 -3.31
N ARG A 562 -1.26 10.47 -3.84
CA ARG A 562 -0.86 10.23 -5.23
C ARG A 562 0.61 10.50 -5.51
N GLU A 563 1.36 9.46 -5.85
CA GLU A 563 2.78 9.58 -6.17
C GLU A 563 3.03 9.89 -7.65
N ALA A 564 4.15 10.57 -7.91
CA ALA A 564 4.68 10.73 -9.26
C ALA A 564 6.21 10.65 -9.22
N LEU A 565 6.79 9.95 -10.19
CA LEU A 565 8.25 9.90 -10.34
C LEU A 565 8.71 11.12 -11.13
N TRP A 566 9.57 11.94 -10.52
CA TRP A 566 10.09 13.19 -11.07
C TRP A 566 11.57 13.10 -11.48
N ALA A 567 11.90 13.65 -12.64
CA ALA A 567 13.28 13.84 -13.08
C ALA A 567 13.91 15.07 -12.40
N PRO A 568 15.23 15.09 -12.18
CA PRO A 568 16.20 14.00 -12.39
C PRO A 568 16.34 13.07 -11.19
N HIS A 569 15.53 13.24 -10.15
CA HIS A 569 15.74 12.63 -8.83
C HIS A 569 15.33 11.16 -8.74
N THR A 570 14.53 10.68 -9.69
CA THR A 570 14.02 9.31 -9.71
C THR A 570 14.37 8.62 -11.03
N PHE A 571 14.58 7.31 -10.95
CA PHE A 571 14.70 6.48 -12.14
C PHE A 571 13.30 6.17 -12.66
N CYS A 572 13.07 6.42 -13.95
CA CYS A 572 11.85 6.07 -14.67
C CYS A 572 12.16 4.85 -15.54
N PRO A 573 11.72 3.63 -15.15
CA PRO A 573 11.98 2.41 -15.91
C PRO A 573 11.58 2.49 -17.39
N SER A 574 10.52 3.23 -17.71
CA SER A 574 10.11 3.46 -19.09
C SER A 574 10.97 4.42 -19.90
N TYR A 575 11.85 5.16 -19.22
CA TYR A 575 12.64 6.27 -19.76
C TYR A 575 11.78 7.38 -20.43
N LYS A 576 10.46 7.33 -20.28
CA LYS A 576 9.55 8.29 -20.92
C LYS A 576 9.18 9.38 -19.93
N TRP A 577 9.55 10.60 -20.28
CA TRP A 577 9.25 11.80 -19.48
C TRP A 577 8.34 12.76 -20.24
N ARG A 578 7.43 13.43 -19.52
CA ARG A 578 6.68 14.57 -20.04
C ARG A 578 6.53 15.61 -18.95
N HIS A 579 7.05 16.82 -19.18
CA HIS A 579 7.13 17.89 -18.17
C HIS A 579 7.80 17.39 -16.88
N SER A 580 8.90 16.64 -17.03
CA SER A 580 9.67 16.03 -15.93
C SER A 580 8.95 14.98 -15.07
N VAL A 581 7.74 14.55 -15.45
CA VAL A 581 7.02 13.43 -14.82
C VAL A 581 7.16 12.17 -15.67
N CYS A 582 7.48 11.04 -15.03
CA CYS A 582 7.58 9.73 -15.66
C CYS A 582 6.21 9.27 -16.20
N ILE A 583 6.21 8.71 -17.42
CA ILE A 583 5.06 8.02 -17.99
C ILE A 583 5.20 6.53 -17.71
N PHE A 584 4.24 5.94 -17.02
CA PHE A 584 4.26 4.52 -16.70
C PHE A 584 3.90 3.66 -17.92
N GLY A 585 4.62 2.55 -18.09
CA GLY A 585 4.40 1.49 -19.07
C GLY A 585 4.45 0.10 -18.42
N VAL A 586 4.40 -0.96 -19.25
CA VAL A 586 4.36 -2.35 -18.77
C VAL A 586 5.56 -2.76 -17.88
N GLU A 587 6.72 -2.15 -18.10
CA GLU A 587 7.95 -2.34 -17.33
C GLU A 587 7.90 -1.73 -15.91
N ASP A 588 6.96 -0.83 -15.65
CA ASP A 588 6.81 -0.19 -14.34
C ASP A 588 5.85 -0.97 -13.42
N LEU A 589 5.12 -1.97 -13.93
CA LEU A 589 4.03 -2.62 -13.20
C LEU A 589 4.49 -3.40 -11.96
N ALA A 590 5.57 -4.16 -12.06
CA ALA A 590 6.13 -4.91 -10.94
C ALA A 590 6.57 -4.01 -9.76
N PRO A 591 7.36 -2.93 -9.98
CA PRO A 591 7.69 -2.00 -8.89
C PRO A 591 6.47 -1.19 -8.42
N LEU A 592 5.53 -0.83 -9.31
CA LEU A 592 4.31 -0.08 -8.96
C LEU A 592 3.49 -0.76 -7.87
N ALA A 593 3.38 -2.10 -7.92
CA ALA A 593 2.65 -2.88 -6.93
C ALA A 593 3.19 -2.75 -5.50
N LYS A 594 4.42 -2.25 -5.33
CA LYS A 594 5.10 -2.12 -4.03
C LYS A 594 4.96 -0.74 -3.40
N PHE A 595 4.30 0.21 -4.04
CA PHE A 595 4.15 1.55 -3.47
C PHE A 595 2.99 1.66 -2.48
N PRO A 596 3.14 2.47 -1.41
CA PRO A 596 2.10 2.62 -0.40
C PRO A 596 0.93 3.50 -0.87
N HIS A 597 1.14 4.28 -1.92
CA HIS A 597 0.19 5.29 -2.38
C HIS A 597 -1.14 4.70 -2.87
N LEU A 598 -2.17 5.54 -2.88
CA LEU A 598 -3.52 5.20 -3.37
C LEU A 598 -3.58 5.30 -4.90
N PHE A 599 -2.99 6.36 -5.45
CA PHE A 599 -2.98 6.67 -6.87
C PHE A 599 -1.56 6.96 -7.38
N PHE A 600 -1.40 6.91 -8.71
CA PHE A 600 -0.15 7.23 -9.40
C PHE A 600 -0.37 8.16 -10.58
N ASN A 601 0.62 9.03 -10.84
CA ASN A 601 0.68 9.90 -11.99
C ASN A 601 2.03 9.76 -12.72
N LYS A 602 2.08 9.53 -14.04
CA LYS A 602 0.95 9.45 -14.98
C LYS A 602 0.99 8.24 -15.89
N PHE A 603 -0.18 7.68 -16.12
CA PHE A 603 -0.42 6.77 -17.21
C PHE A 603 -0.95 7.55 -18.41
N TRP A 604 -0.44 7.25 -19.59
CA TRP A 604 -0.85 7.93 -20.81
C TRP A 604 -1.21 6.90 -21.89
N PRO A 605 -2.49 6.79 -22.29
CA PRO A 605 -2.94 5.73 -23.19
C PRO A 605 -2.23 5.74 -24.56
N ALA A 606 -1.81 6.91 -25.04
CA ALA A 606 -1.05 7.03 -26.29
C ALA A 606 0.37 6.44 -26.19
N PHE A 607 0.93 6.33 -24.99
CA PHE A 607 2.23 5.71 -24.77
C PHE A 607 2.11 4.21 -24.51
N ASP A 608 1.29 3.84 -23.52
CA ASP A 608 1.07 2.45 -23.12
C ASP A 608 -0.30 2.28 -22.43
N PHE A 609 -1.31 2.00 -23.25
CA PHE A 609 -2.64 1.61 -22.78
C PHE A 609 -2.64 0.19 -22.17
N GLY A 610 -1.69 -0.67 -22.57
CA GLY A 610 -1.54 -2.01 -22.03
C GLY A 610 -1.24 -2.01 -20.53
N ALA A 611 -0.37 -1.10 -20.08
CA ALA A 611 -0.06 -0.91 -18.67
C ALA A 611 -1.32 -0.56 -17.85
N LEU A 612 -2.16 0.36 -18.35
CA LEU A 612 -3.44 0.73 -17.73
C LEU A 612 -4.38 -0.47 -17.60
N LEU A 613 -4.52 -1.26 -18.68
CA LEU A 613 -5.36 -2.47 -18.68
C LEU A 613 -4.90 -3.47 -17.62
N CYS A 614 -3.59 -3.64 -17.44
CA CYS A 614 -3.07 -4.55 -16.42
C CYS A 614 -3.25 -4.03 -14.99
N VAL A 615 -3.11 -2.73 -14.75
CA VAL A 615 -3.44 -2.16 -13.43
C VAL A 615 -4.92 -2.37 -13.12
N TYR A 616 -5.79 -2.12 -14.09
CA TYR A 616 -7.22 -2.38 -13.97
C TYR A 616 -7.52 -3.85 -13.68
N GLU A 617 -6.93 -4.77 -14.45
CA GLU A 617 -7.05 -6.23 -14.27
C GLU A 617 -6.72 -6.63 -12.84
N ARG A 618 -5.58 -6.15 -12.34
CA ARG A 618 -5.12 -6.43 -10.99
C ARG A 618 -6.12 -5.95 -9.94
N LEU A 619 -6.59 -4.70 -10.06
CA LEU A 619 -7.57 -4.14 -9.12
C LEU A 619 -8.90 -4.87 -9.18
N PHE A 620 -9.36 -5.23 -10.38
CA PHE A 620 -10.58 -6.00 -10.59
C PHE A 620 -10.47 -7.37 -9.90
N ASN A 621 -9.39 -8.11 -10.16
CA ASN A 621 -9.15 -9.44 -9.58
C ASN A 621 -9.09 -9.38 -8.06
N MET A 622 -8.37 -8.40 -7.50
CA MET A 622 -8.32 -8.17 -6.04
C MET A 622 -9.69 -7.83 -5.44
N THR A 623 -10.59 -7.24 -6.22
CA THR A 623 -11.92 -6.81 -5.75
C THR A 623 -12.99 -7.90 -5.90
N HIS A 624 -12.96 -8.68 -6.99
CA HIS A 624 -14.08 -9.55 -7.38
C HIS A 624 -13.81 -11.04 -7.24
N LEU A 625 -12.55 -11.47 -7.37
CA LEU A 625 -12.27 -12.89 -7.54
C LEU A 625 -12.01 -13.62 -6.22
N HIS A 626 -11.85 -12.93 -5.08
CA HIS A 626 -11.63 -13.52 -3.75
C HIS A 626 -10.84 -14.84 -3.79
N THR A 627 -9.83 -14.95 -4.67
CA THR A 627 -9.21 -16.23 -4.98
C THR A 627 -8.33 -16.61 -3.81
N CYS A 628 -8.87 -17.54 -3.02
CA CYS A 628 -8.24 -18.43 -2.04
C CYS A 628 -7.23 -17.77 -1.08
N GLY A 629 -7.57 -17.81 0.21
CA GLY A 629 -6.85 -17.22 1.35
C GLY A 629 -5.44 -17.74 1.64
N GLU A 630 -4.59 -17.89 0.62
CA GLU A 630 -3.17 -18.19 0.76
C GLU A 630 -2.26 -17.39 -0.21
N GLN A 631 -2.81 -16.70 -1.22
CA GLN A 631 -2.02 -15.90 -2.17
C GLN A 631 -2.08 -14.38 -1.92
N LEU A 632 -3.17 -13.87 -1.34
CA LEU A 632 -3.29 -12.44 -1.02
C LEU A 632 -2.50 -12.03 0.24
N ASP A 633 -2.36 -12.93 1.23
CA ASP A 633 -1.52 -12.68 2.43
C ASP A 633 -0.01 -12.78 2.14
N LYS A 634 0.38 -13.36 0.99
CA LYS A 634 1.79 -13.40 0.52
C LYS A 634 2.23 -12.10 -0.14
N MET A 635 1.29 -11.21 -0.46
CA MET A 635 1.57 -9.82 -0.77
C MET A 635 1.23 -9.00 0.47
N ALA A 636 2.05 -9.14 1.53
CA ALA A 636 1.94 -8.34 2.74
C ALA A 636 1.56 -6.91 2.33
N PRO A 637 0.45 -6.35 2.86
CA PRO A 637 0.02 -5.06 2.37
C PRO A 637 1.16 -4.09 2.67
N VAL A 638 1.74 -3.51 1.61
CA VAL A 638 2.76 -2.46 1.68
C VAL A 638 2.36 -1.40 2.72
N VAL A 639 1.04 -1.24 2.91
CA VAL A 639 0.41 -0.36 3.88
C VAL A 639 -0.28 -1.19 4.96
N ASN A 640 0.22 -1.13 6.19
CA ASN A 640 -0.46 -1.64 7.37
C ASN A 640 -0.83 -0.51 8.32
N LYS A 641 -1.61 -0.82 9.37
CA LYS A 641 -2.06 0.17 10.35
C LYS A 641 -0.90 0.95 10.98
N SER A 642 0.16 0.25 11.41
CA SER A 642 1.33 0.87 12.03
C SER A 642 2.00 1.89 11.11
N PHE A 643 2.19 1.53 9.84
CA PHE A 643 2.74 2.43 8.83
C PHE A 643 1.87 3.70 8.66
N VAL A 644 0.55 3.56 8.57
CA VAL A 644 -0.35 4.73 8.43
C VAL A 644 -0.34 5.60 9.69
N GLN A 645 -0.36 4.98 10.87
CA GLN A 645 -0.31 5.70 12.15
C GLN A 645 1.01 6.44 12.37
N GLN A 646 2.10 6.00 11.71
CA GLN A 646 3.39 6.68 11.76
C GLN A 646 3.51 7.88 10.80
N LEU A 647 2.52 8.11 9.93
CA LEU A 647 2.57 9.26 9.03
C LEU A 647 2.53 10.59 9.82
N PRO A 648 3.32 11.61 9.42
CA PRO A 648 3.45 12.85 10.20
C PRO A 648 2.12 13.57 10.45
N ASN A 649 1.26 13.64 9.44
CA ASN A 649 -0.08 14.23 9.52
C ASN A 649 -1.00 13.46 10.48
N VAL A 650 -0.92 12.12 10.49
CA VAL A 650 -1.72 11.27 11.38
C VAL A 650 -1.25 11.43 12.83
N ARG A 651 0.07 11.33 13.09
CA ARG A 651 0.65 11.55 14.41
C ARG A 651 0.33 12.93 14.97
N PHE A 652 0.39 13.96 14.14
CA PHE A 652 0.06 15.32 14.54
C PHE A 652 -1.40 15.46 14.98
N GLN A 653 -2.34 14.83 14.26
CA GLN A 653 -3.73 14.85 14.67
C GLN A 653 -3.98 14.04 15.95
N GLN A 654 -3.29 12.91 16.14
CA GLN A 654 -3.36 12.15 17.39
C GLN A 654 -2.85 12.98 18.57
N PHE A 655 -1.67 13.59 18.43
CA PHE A 655 -1.10 14.48 19.45
C PHE A 655 -2.01 15.67 19.78
N LYS A 656 -2.63 16.27 18.77
CA LYS A 656 -3.61 17.36 18.97
C LYS A 656 -4.83 16.89 19.77
N LYS A 657 -5.34 15.68 19.52
CA LYS A 657 -6.45 15.09 20.28
C LYS A 657 -6.05 14.83 21.74
N GLU A 658 -4.83 14.34 21.98
CA GLU A 658 -4.29 14.08 23.32
C GLU A 658 -4.22 15.37 24.15
N ILE A 659 -3.63 16.45 23.59
CA ILE A 659 -3.58 17.76 24.27
C ILE A 659 -4.97 18.28 24.62
N LEU A 660 -5.93 18.18 23.69
CA LEU A 660 -7.30 18.63 23.93
C LEU A 660 -7.98 17.81 25.05
N CYS A 661 -7.73 16.50 25.09
CA CYS A 661 -8.22 15.62 26.16
C CYS A 661 -7.65 16.02 27.51
N GLU A 662 -6.34 16.25 27.60
CA GLU A 662 -5.67 16.68 28.84
C GLU A 662 -6.19 18.04 29.32
N ARG A 663 -6.32 19.03 28.44
CA ARG A 663 -6.90 20.34 28.78
C ARG A 663 -8.32 20.24 29.31
N SER A 664 -9.14 19.36 28.73
CA SER A 664 -10.52 19.15 29.19
C SER A 664 -10.59 18.51 30.59
N LYS A 665 -9.61 17.67 30.96
CA LYS A 665 -9.49 17.13 32.32
C LYS A 665 -9.08 18.20 33.31
N VAL A 666 -8.16 19.10 32.93
CA VAL A 666 -7.71 20.22 33.78
C VAL A 666 -8.84 21.20 34.08
N GLN A 667 -9.68 21.55 33.09
CA GLN A 667 -10.85 22.43 33.30
C GLN A 667 -11.92 21.84 34.24
N SER A 668 -11.87 20.54 34.54
CA SER A 668 -12.79 19.88 35.49
C SER A 668 -12.27 19.82 36.94
N ILE A 669 -11.05 20.33 37.20
CA ILE A 669 -10.40 20.37 38.51
C ILE A 669 -10.40 21.84 38.98
N SER A 670 -10.77 22.11 40.23
CA SER A 670 -10.81 23.49 40.78
C SER A 670 -9.45 24.18 40.69
N ASP A 671 -9.46 25.48 40.35
CA ASP A 671 -8.30 26.33 39.99
C ASP A 671 -7.14 26.41 41.01
N ASP A 672 -7.26 25.85 42.21
CA ASP A 672 -6.27 25.98 43.28
C ASP A 672 -5.11 24.94 43.27
N GLN A 673 -5.03 24.03 42.28
CA GLN A 673 -4.09 22.89 42.37
C GLN A 673 -3.20 22.60 41.13
N LEU A 674 -3.16 23.44 40.08
CA LEU A 674 -2.39 23.09 38.87
C LEU A 674 -1.41 24.18 38.41
N THR A 675 -0.16 24.09 38.88
CA THR A 675 1.00 24.63 38.16
C THR A 675 1.59 23.53 37.28
N PHE A 676 1.20 23.50 35.99
CA PHE A 676 1.87 22.66 35.00
C PHE A 676 2.83 23.52 34.17
N ASN A 677 4.13 23.27 34.35
CA ASN A 677 5.23 23.98 33.69
C ASN A 677 5.88 23.11 32.62
N GLU A 678 5.10 22.27 31.93
CA GLU A 678 5.61 21.42 30.84
C GLU A 678 5.13 21.93 29.48
N THR A 679 6.06 22.49 28.71
CA THR A 679 5.86 22.74 27.27
C THR A 679 5.85 21.40 26.54
N MET A 680 4.67 20.84 26.26
CA MET A 680 4.53 19.72 25.33
C MET A 680 4.95 20.17 23.92
N SER A 681 5.92 19.49 23.32
CA SER A 681 6.43 19.81 21.98
C SER A 681 6.25 18.61 21.04
N PHE A 682 5.64 18.86 19.87
CA PHE A 682 5.53 17.86 18.82
C PHE A 682 6.82 17.83 17.99
N LYS A 683 7.46 16.66 17.89
CA LYS A 683 8.58 16.46 16.96
C LYS A 683 8.05 15.99 15.61
N CYS A 684 8.48 16.70 14.57
CA CYS A 684 7.99 16.51 13.21
C CYS A 684 8.64 15.33 12.47
N ASP A 685 9.68 14.72 13.02
CA ASP A 685 10.27 13.49 12.54
C ASP A 685 9.64 12.29 13.25
N GLY A 686 9.45 11.20 12.51
CA GLY A 686 8.92 9.97 13.05
C GLY A 686 9.83 9.28 14.08
N GLU A 687 11.00 9.87 14.36
CA GLU A 687 12.02 9.44 15.34
C GLU A 687 11.92 10.23 16.65
#